data_AF-A0A842WSI3-F1
#
_entry.id   AF-A0A842WSI3-F1
#
_cell.length_a   1.000
_cell.length_b   1.000
_cell.length_c   1.000
_cell.angle_alpha   90.00
_cell.angle_beta   90.00
_cell.angle_gamma   90.00
#
_symmetry.space_group_name_H-M   'P 1'
#
loop_
_entity.id
_entity.type
_entity.pdbx_description
1 polymer ?
#
loop_
_entity_poly.entity_id
_entity_poly.type
_entity_poly.pdbx_seq_one_letter_code
_entity_poly.pdbx_strand_id
1 'polypeptide(L)'
;MKTVFIGLLAILFLTSSIWIFPGSGENDEILQDQTIPETVDEIITRSYDSEGSHLFTNITITSDSELKKFIQDGNFTGSGTESDPYLIKDLETNNTDYNIIPYIHICNTTSHVVFENITIDERNYFKINTTKFRIADCSKIELREIDIESRFGPSFEMLRSNSIEISDYYSDPRYDDDLEDFVIIESEDIALNNCTSRDGIIIDFTRMLTIQNPSYYIISLTNSSKINLMEGIKDYAQLQITDCAEIYFNEFTTQLLMMKRSENITFDSCFNRHSTHFTDCRNLEIMNSTFSSYSTIQDSNNIMIHDNYRVYFTFYRSEVIEIFNNSLDQKDYYSRIAISDCSNTSIINNLLSSLTLSKSMDCIVSGNHIESNHHPGGTGIYMSATVRTTVEKNELNNLITGIYLKGGSTGNLVSENVIDGSNTGIYLVQNQPDIENSIINNVFDNCTMSSMTVGQLHSDKIYGNTMTGAGINIAHNMNSNVNVEISSNNTLNGKPVLSILDEDMGGAVIEDDYSQYLLFNTSNVIFRNFTHQNSYKGPVVHMSSNVTFDNFTVSGSGDWGFLLSHSDNVTLGKCSMNGTKRWPILSNYCDNLKIIDSNVENKRYQDTIITGGNFLIENSIFVTNGNLTMSVRDSIMINNTFDISENRVFN
;
A
#
# COMPACT_ATOMS: atom_id res chain seq x y z
N MET A 1 42.46 -26.49 13.59
CA MET A 1 41.05 -26.87 13.32
C MET A 1 40.31 -25.55 13.10
N LYS A 2 40.01 -24.98 11.93
CA LYS A 2 39.61 -25.44 10.57
C LYS A 2 38.34 -26.30 10.50
N THR A 3 37.19 -25.62 10.47
CA THR A 3 35.89 -26.01 9.88
C THR A 3 35.10 -24.69 9.76
N VAL A 4 34.87 -24.02 8.61
CA VAL A 4 34.21 -24.33 7.32
C VAL A 4 32.71 -24.63 7.45
N PHE A 5 31.88 -23.63 7.16
CA PHE A 5 30.47 -23.69 6.71
C PHE A 5 30.17 -22.30 6.10
N ILE A 6 30.15 -22.10 4.78
CA ILE A 6 29.09 -22.33 3.78
C ILE A 6 27.73 -21.74 4.19
N GLY A 7 27.34 -20.69 3.47
CA GLY A 7 26.02 -20.06 3.53
C GLY A 7 25.88 -18.99 2.45
N LEU A 8 25.72 -19.45 1.20
CA LEU A 8 25.34 -18.67 0.02
C LEU A 8 24.08 -17.83 0.33
N LEU A 9 24.14 -16.51 0.13
CA LEU A 9 22.94 -15.69 -0.11
C LEU A 9 23.12 -15.04 -1.49
N ALA A 10 22.46 -15.63 -2.48
CA ALA A 10 22.40 -15.12 -3.84
C ALA A 10 21.49 -13.89 -3.86
N ILE A 11 22.08 -12.72 -4.09
CA ILE A 11 21.36 -11.50 -4.44
C ILE A 11 21.13 -11.56 -5.95
N LEU A 12 19.88 -11.83 -6.36
CA LEU A 12 19.44 -11.67 -7.74
C LEU A 12 19.28 -10.17 -8.02
N PHE A 13 20.28 -9.58 -8.67
CA PHE A 13 20.10 -8.36 -9.45
C PHE A 13 19.66 -8.76 -10.85
N LEU A 14 18.43 -8.43 -11.23
CA LEU A 14 17.99 -8.39 -12.62
C LEU A 14 18.57 -7.12 -13.24
N THR A 15 19.80 -7.16 -13.75
CA THR A 15 20.26 -6.18 -14.74
C THR A 15 19.71 -6.61 -16.08
N SER A 16 18.74 -5.86 -16.59
CA SER A 16 18.25 -5.97 -17.97
C SER A 16 19.43 -5.97 -18.92
N SER A 17 19.61 -7.10 -19.61
CA SER A 17 20.64 -7.29 -20.61
C SER A 17 20.28 -6.44 -21.82
N ILE A 18 21.13 -5.47 -22.15
CA ILE A 18 21.16 -4.82 -23.45
C ILE A 18 21.49 -5.91 -24.49
N TRP A 19 20.53 -6.20 -25.37
CA TRP A 19 20.77 -7.02 -26.55
C TRP A 19 21.46 -6.15 -27.61
N ILE A 20 22.79 -6.24 -27.67
CA ILE A 20 23.54 -5.84 -28.88
C ILE A 20 23.56 -7.08 -29.79
N PHE A 21 22.83 -7.01 -30.91
CA PHE A 21 22.96 -8.01 -31.97
C PHE A 21 24.32 -7.87 -32.65
N PRO A 22 25.10 -8.96 -32.80
CA PRO A 22 26.25 -8.94 -33.69
C PRO A 22 25.74 -8.97 -35.13
N GLY A 23 26.12 -7.97 -35.91
CA GLY A 23 25.89 -7.93 -37.34
C GLY A 23 26.41 -9.21 -38.00
N SER A 24 25.50 -9.95 -38.63
CA SER A 24 25.87 -10.96 -39.62
C SER A 24 25.97 -10.25 -40.95
N GLY A 25 27.20 -10.21 -41.47
CA GLY A 25 27.47 -9.77 -42.82
C GLY A 25 26.95 -10.76 -43.86
N GLU A 26 27.13 -10.33 -45.10
CA GLU A 26 26.86 -11.03 -46.36
C GLU A 26 25.40 -10.93 -46.85
N ASN A 27 25.14 -9.85 -47.58
CA ASN A 27 24.69 -9.89 -48.98
C ASN A 27 24.91 -8.52 -49.63
N ASP A 28 26.14 -8.29 -50.09
CA ASP A 28 26.47 -7.30 -51.11
C ASP A 28 26.06 -7.86 -52.48
N GLU A 29 24.87 -7.48 -52.97
CA GLU A 29 24.56 -7.54 -54.40
C GLU A 29 23.92 -6.23 -54.86
N ILE A 30 24.77 -5.39 -55.46
CA ILE A 30 24.54 -4.48 -56.60
C ILE A 30 23.21 -3.72 -56.61
N LEU A 31 23.22 -2.51 -56.04
CA LEU A 31 22.53 -1.35 -56.61
C LEU A 31 23.59 -0.28 -56.92
N GLN A 32 24.17 -0.40 -58.13
CA GLN A 32 24.96 0.67 -58.75
C GLN A 32 24.01 1.75 -59.30
N ASP A 33 24.39 3.00 -59.08
CA ASP A 33 23.92 4.22 -59.74
C ASP A 33 22.41 4.45 -59.78
N GLN A 34 21.89 5.07 -58.72
CA GLN A 34 20.92 6.14 -58.90
C GLN A 34 21.37 7.38 -58.12
N THR A 35 21.83 8.37 -58.87
CA THR A 35 22.06 9.75 -58.43
C THR A 35 20.80 10.32 -57.80
N ILE A 36 20.92 10.78 -56.56
CA ILE A 36 19.97 11.74 -55.96
C ILE A 36 19.95 12.97 -56.89
N PRO A 37 18.80 13.51 -57.30
CA PRO A 37 18.77 14.70 -58.15
C PRO A 37 19.44 15.88 -57.44
N GLU A 38 20.56 16.36 -57.97
CA GLU A 38 21.33 17.48 -57.40
C GLU A 38 20.70 18.87 -57.67
N THR A 39 19.49 18.93 -58.26
CA THR A 39 18.82 20.20 -58.56
C THR A 39 17.29 20.12 -58.38
N VAL A 40 16.74 21.15 -57.71
CA VAL A 40 15.33 21.36 -57.33
C VAL A 40 14.31 21.37 -58.49
N ASP A 41 14.75 21.38 -59.75
CA ASP A 41 13.86 21.63 -60.89
C ASP A 41 13.10 20.39 -61.43
N GLU A 42 13.26 19.19 -60.84
CA GLU A 42 12.60 17.96 -61.32
C GLU A 42 11.60 17.29 -60.35
N ILE A 43 11.18 17.94 -59.26
CA ILE A 43 10.36 17.30 -58.18
C ILE A 43 8.91 17.84 -58.08
N ILE A 44 8.41 18.64 -59.02
CA ILE A 44 6.99 19.08 -59.00
C ILE A 44 6.28 18.65 -60.28
N THR A 45 5.86 17.38 -60.37
CA THR A 45 4.86 16.97 -61.35
C THR A 45 3.47 17.30 -60.80
N ARG A 46 2.88 18.41 -61.26
CA ARG A 46 1.50 18.77 -60.91
C ARG A 46 0.55 17.81 -61.62
N SER A 47 -0.15 16.97 -60.86
CA SER A 47 -1.39 16.36 -61.34
C SER A 47 -2.54 16.94 -60.52
N TYR A 48 -3.62 17.32 -61.19
CA TYR A 48 -4.87 17.67 -60.55
C TYR A 48 -5.77 16.44 -60.65
N ASP A 49 -6.43 16.06 -59.56
CA ASP A 49 -7.56 15.15 -59.69
C ASP A 49 -8.76 15.88 -60.34
N SER A 50 -9.86 15.15 -60.54
CA SER A 50 -11.08 15.71 -61.11
C SER A 50 -11.80 16.72 -60.19
N GLU A 51 -11.35 16.90 -58.94
CA GLU A 51 -11.98 17.72 -57.91
C GLU A 51 -11.17 18.99 -57.57
N GLY A 52 -9.95 19.12 -58.09
CA GLY A 52 -9.09 20.30 -57.93
C GLY A 52 -8.11 20.21 -56.75
N SER A 53 -7.91 19.03 -56.17
CA SER A 53 -6.90 18.80 -55.13
C SER A 53 -5.49 18.79 -55.73
N HIS A 54 -4.51 19.24 -54.95
CA HIS A 54 -3.11 19.24 -55.36
C HIS A 54 -2.46 17.90 -54.99
N LEU A 55 -2.21 17.04 -55.98
CA LEU A 55 -1.50 15.77 -55.80
C LEU A 55 0.02 15.96 -55.86
N PHE A 56 0.68 15.78 -54.73
CA PHE A 56 2.15 15.77 -54.61
C PHE A 56 2.63 14.38 -54.21
N THR A 57 3.69 13.89 -54.87
CA THR A 57 4.21 12.53 -54.64
C THR A 57 5.28 12.48 -53.54
N ASN A 58 6.07 13.54 -53.34
CA ASN A 58 7.01 13.74 -52.24
C ASN A 58 7.39 15.23 -52.12
N ILE A 59 7.32 15.81 -50.92
CA ILE A 59 7.72 17.20 -50.62
C ILE A 59 9.00 17.17 -49.77
N THR A 60 10.07 17.80 -50.24
CA THR A 60 11.31 17.97 -49.46
C THR A 60 11.74 19.43 -49.51
N ILE A 61 11.85 20.05 -48.33
CA ILE A 61 12.21 21.45 -48.11
C ILE A 61 13.33 21.46 -47.07
N THR A 62 14.49 22.02 -47.40
CA THR A 62 15.68 22.00 -46.55
C THR A 62 16.22 23.39 -46.18
N SER A 63 15.51 24.45 -46.59
CA SER A 63 15.83 25.84 -46.23
C SER A 63 14.63 26.78 -46.40
N ASP A 64 14.66 27.96 -45.78
CA ASP A 64 13.66 29.03 -45.99
C ASP A 64 13.55 29.46 -47.46
N SER A 65 14.63 29.36 -48.23
CA SER A 65 14.62 29.74 -49.65
C SER A 65 13.83 28.74 -50.50
N GLU A 66 13.97 27.44 -50.22
CA GLU A 66 13.19 26.37 -50.84
C GLU A 66 11.74 26.42 -50.40
N LEU A 67 11.49 26.69 -49.11
CA LEU A 67 10.14 26.88 -48.58
C LEU A 67 9.43 28.03 -49.32
N LYS A 68 10.08 29.18 -49.45
CA LYS A 68 9.50 30.32 -50.16
C LYS A 68 9.20 30.01 -51.64
N LYS A 69 10.09 29.28 -52.33
CA LYS A 69 9.85 28.83 -53.72
C LYS A 69 8.64 27.90 -53.76
N PHE A 70 8.55 26.93 -52.86
CA PHE A 70 7.42 26.00 -52.76
C PHE A 70 6.09 26.73 -52.53
N ILE A 71 6.06 27.70 -51.61
CA ILE A 71 4.88 28.54 -51.35
C ILE A 71 4.44 29.30 -52.61
N GLN A 72 5.39 29.92 -53.32
CA GLN A 72 5.11 30.68 -54.55
C GLN A 72 4.62 29.77 -55.69
N ASP A 73 5.25 28.61 -55.86
CA ASP A 73 4.92 27.68 -56.93
C ASP A 73 3.56 27.00 -56.66
N GLY A 74 3.26 26.67 -55.40
CA GLY A 74 2.01 26.05 -54.98
C GLY A 74 0.80 26.99 -54.90
N ASN A 75 0.97 28.30 -55.15
CA ASN A 75 -0.05 29.33 -54.90
C ASN A 75 -0.55 29.38 -53.44
N PHE A 76 0.30 29.02 -52.49
CA PHE A 76 0.02 29.14 -51.06
C PHE A 76 0.17 30.61 -50.61
N THR A 77 -0.46 31.00 -49.50
CA THR A 77 -0.48 32.38 -49.00
C THR A 77 0.45 32.60 -47.82
N GLY A 78 0.77 33.86 -47.53
CA GLY A 78 1.51 34.28 -46.33
C GLY A 78 2.94 34.76 -46.60
N SER A 79 3.56 35.35 -45.57
CA SER A 79 4.94 35.86 -45.62
C SER A 79 5.91 35.08 -44.73
N GLY A 80 5.43 34.11 -43.96
CA GLY A 80 6.23 33.33 -43.02
C GLY A 80 6.53 34.07 -41.71
N THR A 81 5.81 35.16 -41.43
CA THR A 81 5.94 35.91 -40.16
C THR A 81 4.94 35.39 -39.13
N GLU A 82 5.13 35.73 -37.85
CA GLU A 82 4.20 35.29 -36.80
C GLU A 82 2.76 35.77 -37.03
N SER A 83 2.58 37.02 -37.49
CA SER A 83 1.27 37.60 -37.81
C SER A 83 0.70 37.19 -39.17
N ASP A 84 1.52 36.58 -40.02
CA ASP A 84 1.15 36.20 -41.40
C ASP A 84 1.97 34.96 -41.81
N PRO A 85 1.66 33.78 -41.23
CA PRO A 85 2.37 32.54 -41.49
C PRO A 85 2.22 32.10 -42.93
N TYR A 86 3.18 31.29 -43.41
CA TYR A 86 2.94 30.52 -44.63
C TYR A 86 1.84 29.48 -44.37
N LEU A 87 0.74 29.56 -45.12
CA LEU A 87 -0.41 28.67 -44.97
C LEU A 87 -0.41 27.64 -46.10
N ILE A 88 -0.06 26.39 -45.76
CA ILE A 88 -0.15 25.23 -46.63
C ILE A 88 -1.43 24.49 -46.24
N LYS A 89 -2.41 24.45 -47.15
CA LYS A 89 -3.73 23.91 -46.86
C LYS A 89 -4.26 22.99 -47.94
N ASP A 90 -5.21 22.14 -47.57
CA ASP A 90 -5.95 21.26 -48.49
C ASP A 90 -4.99 20.34 -49.29
N LEU A 91 -3.95 19.86 -48.61
CA LEU A 91 -2.91 19.01 -49.22
C LEU A 91 -3.30 17.55 -49.05
N GLU A 92 -3.50 16.85 -50.16
CA GLU A 92 -3.76 15.42 -50.19
C GLU A 92 -2.59 14.70 -50.84
N THR A 93 -2.01 13.73 -50.13
CA THR A 93 -1.05 12.81 -50.73
C THR A 93 -1.73 11.45 -50.92
N ASN A 94 -1.93 11.06 -52.18
CA ASN A 94 -2.23 9.68 -52.52
C ASN A 94 -1.03 9.15 -53.30
N ASN A 95 -0.42 8.05 -52.83
CA ASN A 95 0.67 7.45 -53.58
C ASN A 95 0.52 5.93 -53.65
N THR A 96 0.42 5.43 -54.88
CA THR A 96 0.40 4.01 -55.23
C THR A 96 1.79 3.46 -55.58
N ASP A 97 2.84 4.29 -55.61
CA ASP A 97 4.18 3.89 -56.05
C ASP A 97 5.11 3.50 -54.89
N TYR A 98 5.82 2.39 -55.12
CA TYR A 98 6.21 1.42 -54.11
C TYR A 98 7.51 1.71 -53.34
N ASN A 99 8.21 2.81 -53.60
CA ASN A 99 9.59 2.93 -53.12
C ASN A 99 10.03 4.39 -52.87
N ILE A 100 10.24 4.69 -51.57
CA ILE A 100 11.25 5.61 -51.01
C ILE A 100 10.74 7.05 -50.64
N ILE A 101 11.08 7.46 -49.40
CA ILE A 101 11.11 8.82 -48.78
C ILE A 101 9.86 9.21 -47.93
N PRO A 102 10.02 9.94 -46.79
CA PRO A 102 8.91 10.68 -46.16
C PRO A 102 8.13 11.50 -47.19
N TYR A 103 6.80 11.40 -47.14
CA TYR A 103 5.91 12.15 -48.03
C TYR A 103 6.12 13.66 -47.90
N ILE A 104 6.39 14.14 -46.68
CA ILE A 104 6.66 15.54 -46.38
C ILE A 104 7.87 15.60 -45.46
N HIS A 105 8.95 16.22 -45.92
CA HIS A 105 10.15 16.48 -45.14
C HIS A 105 10.49 17.98 -45.18
N ILE A 106 10.46 18.63 -44.03
CA ILE A 106 10.79 20.05 -43.90
C ILE A 106 11.88 20.21 -42.84
N CYS A 107 12.97 20.87 -43.19
CA CYS A 107 14.01 21.16 -42.23
C CYS A 107 14.72 22.50 -42.43
N ASN A 108 15.35 22.98 -41.35
CA ASN A 108 16.16 24.21 -41.30
C ASN A 108 15.41 25.47 -41.75
N THR A 109 14.18 25.66 -41.29
CA THR A 109 13.35 26.82 -41.62
C THR A 109 13.11 27.72 -40.41
N THR A 110 13.32 29.03 -40.56
CA THR A 110 13.04 30.04 -39.53
C THR A 110 11.69 30.74 -39.73
N SER A 111 11.02 30.45 -40.85
CA SER A 111 9.69 30.96 -41.13
C SER A 111 8.62 30.26 -40.28
N HIS A 112 7.56 30.99 -39.96
CA HIS A 112 6.34 30.43 -39.36
C HIS A 112 5.49 29.75 -40.44
N VAL A 113 5.19 28.45 -40.25
CA VAL A 113 4.41 27.65 -41.21
C VAL A 113 3.21 27.00 -40.52
N VAL A 114 2.04 27.11 -41.15
CA VAL A 114 0.79 26.47 -40.73
C VAL A 114 0.41 25.44 -41.79
N PHE A 115 0.24 24.20 -41.37
CA PHE A 115 -0.41 23.14 -42.14
C PHE A 115 -1.85 22.99 -41.68
N GLU A 116 -2.80 23.04 -42.62
CA GLU A 116 -4.23 22.98 -42.30
C GLU A 116 -4.95 22.02 -43.25
N ASN A 117 -5.78 21.12 -42.71
CA ASN A 117 -6.56 20.16 -43.51
C ASN A 117 -5.66 19.33 -44.45
N ILE A 118 -4.72 18.59 -43.85
CA ILE A 118 -3.76 17.75 -44.58
C ILE A 118 -4.18 16.29 -44.41
N THR A 119 -4.32 15.57 -45.53
CA THR A 119 -4.62 14.14 -45.52
C THR A 119 -3.50 13.35 -46.19
N ILE A 120 -2.99 12.34 -45.47
CA ILE A 120 -1.98 11.40 -45.95
C ILE A 120 -2.61 10.00 -45.93
N ASP A 121 -3.02 9.49 -47.09
CA ASP A 121 -3.68 8.17 -47.24
C ASP A 121 -2.67 7.12 -47.77
N GLU A 122 -2.23 6.21 -46.89
CA GLU A 122 -1.41 5.05 -47.29
C GLU A 122 -2.28 3.84 -47.69
N ARG A 123 -2.46 3.65 -49.01
CA ARG A 123 -3.18 2.47 -49.55
C ARG A 123 -2.31 1.23 -49.74
N ASN A 124 -1.02 1.28 -49.45
CA ASN A 124 -0.08 0.23 -49.80
C ASN A 124 0.09 -0.83 -48.68
N TYR A 125 0.21 -2.09 -49.08
CA TYR A 125 0.27 -3.26 -48.18
C TYR A 125 1.70 -3.70 -47.80
N PHE A 126 2.74 -2.98 -48.23
CA PHE A 126 4.12 -3.38 -48.00
C PHE A 126 4.73 -2.66 -46.80
N LYS A 127 5.30 -3.45 -45.90
CA LYS A 127 5.90 -3.04 -44.64
C LYS A 127 7.21 -2.28 -44.88
N ILE A 128 7.13 -0.95 -44.99
CA ILE A 128 8.32 -0.08 -45.06
C ILE A 128 8.33 0.81 -43.82
N ASN A 129 9.30 0.60 -42.92
CA ASN A 129 9.52 1.41 -41.71
C ASN A 129 10.13 2.78 -42.07
N THR A 130 9.36 3.65 -42.71
CA THR A 130 9.80 5.03 -42.99
C THR A 130 8.87 6.01 -42.33
N THR A 131 9.44 7.00 -41.65
CA THR A 131 8.75 8.23 -41.24
C THR A 131 7.99 8.82 -42.43
N LYS A 132 6.70 9.10 -42.28
CA LYS A 132 5.86 9.63 -43.37
C LYS A 132 5.83 11.16 -43.42
N PHE A 133 5.82 11.79 -42.25
CA PHE A 133 5.87 13.24 -42.10
C PHE A 133 7.02 13.62 -41.16
N ARG A 134 8.01 14.34 -41.67
CA ARG A 134 9.23 14.70 -40.93
C ARG A 134 9.42 16.21 -40.88
N ILE A 135 9.54 16.77 -39.68
CA ILE A 135 9.95 18.16 -39.48
C ILE A 135 11.22 18.18 -38.62
N ALA A 136 12.25 18.92 -39.02
CA ALA A 136 13.49 18.98 -38.24
C ALA A 136 14.11 20.38 -38.22
N ASP A 137 14.60 20.83 -37.06
CA ASP A 137 15.35 22.10 -36.96
C ASP A 137 14.54 23.32 -37.46
N CYS A 138 13.24 23.37 -37.11
CA CYS A 138 12.30 24.43 -37.52
C CYS A 138 11.94 25.35 -36.33
N SER A 139 11.72 26.64 -36.60
CA SER A 139 11.46 27.61 -35.53
C SER A 139 10.02 27.59 -34.99
N LYS A 140 8.99 27.60 -35.85
CA LYS A 140 7.58 27.60 -35.44
C LYS A 140 6.73 26.89 -36.48
N ILE A 141 6.10 25.80 -36.08
CA ILE A 141 5.19 25.01 -36.93
C ILE A 141 3.86 24.85 -36.22
N GLU A 142 2.78 25.10 -36.94
CA GLU A 142 1.41 24.79 -36.49
C GLU A 142 0.80 23.74 -37.43
N LEU A 143 0.19 22.71 -36.87
CA LEU A 143 -0.48 21.62 -37.56
C LEU A 143 -1.95 21.60 -37.11
N ARG A 144 -2.88 21.71 -38.06
CA ARG A 144 -4.32 21.80 -37.79
C ARG A 144 -5.06 20.82 -38.70
N GLU A 145 -5.98 20.04 -38.14
CA GLU A 145 -6.81 19.09 -38.90
C GLU A 145 -5.94 18.16 -39.78
N ILE A 146 -5.02 17.44 -39.15
CA ILE A 146 -4.11 16.52 -39.83
C ILE A 146 -4.62 15.09 -39.69
N ASP A 147 -4.94 14.45 -40.80
CA ASP A 147 -5.35 13.04 -40.86
C ASP A 147 -4.25 12.20 -41.53
N ILE A 148 -3.64 11.29 -40.78
CA ILE A 148 -2.62 10.38 -41.29
C ILE A 148 -3.11 8.94 -41.14
N GLU A 149 -3.52 8.34 -42.25
CA GLU A 149 -3.79 6.91 -42.34
C GLU A 149 -2.47 6.19 -42.66
N SER A 150 -1.81 5.64 -41.62
CA SER A 150 -0.61 4.79 -41.76
C SER A 150 -0.95 3.35 -41.42
N ARG A 151 -0.40 2.39 -42.18
CA ARG A 151 -0.53 0.96 -41.85
C ARG A 151 0.72 0.36 -41.21
N PHE A 152 1.87 1.02 -41.37
CA PHE A 152 3.16 0.51 -40.91
C PHE A 152 4.14 1.65 -40.60
N GLY A 153 4.73 1.63 -39.41
CA GLY A 153 5.85 2.50 -39.01
C GLY A 153 5.41 3.84 -38.40
N PRO A 154 6.37 4.59 -37.83
CA PRO A 154 6.10 5.90 -37.26
C PRO A 154 5.52 6.82 -38.34
N SER A 155 4.28 7.22 -38.17
CA SER A 155 3.59 8.09 -39.11
C SER A 155 4.20 9.51 -39.12
N PHE A 156 4.88 9.89 -38.04
CA PHE A 156 5.24 11.28 -37.78
C PHE A 156 6.49 11.42 -36.89
N GLU A 157 7.44 12.25 -37.31
CA GLU A 157 8.69 12.55 -36.58
C GLU A 157 8.95 14.05 -36.61
N MET A 158 9.13 14.67 -35.45
CA MET A 158 9.55 16.06 -35.31
C MET A 158 10.78 16.14 -34.43
N LEU A 159 11.85 16.74 -34.94
CA LEU A 159 13.12 16.83 -34.22
C LEU A 159 13.57 18.28 -34.05
N ARG A 160 14.11 18.61 -32.87
CA ARG A 160 14.82 19.86 -32.57
C ARG A 160 14.14 21.15 -33.06
N SER A 161 12.83 21.28 -32.83
CA SER A 161 12.08 22.49 -33.22
C SER A 161 11.79 23.40 -32.02
N ASN A 162 11.63 24.72 -32.17
CA ASN A 162 11.43 25.59 -31.00
C ASN A 162 9.99 25.54 -30.48
N SER A 163 8.99 25.61 -31.36
CA SER A 163 7.58 25.60 -30.96
C SER A 163 6.73 24.82 -31.96
N ILE A 164 5.87 23.95 -31.42
CA ILE A 164 4.95 23.12 -32.17
C ILE A 164 3.57 23.21 -31.53
N GLU A 165 2.57 23.49 -32.36
CA GLU A 165 1.16 23.34 -32.00
C GLU A 165 0.51 22.32 -32.93
N ILE A 166 -0.08 21.25 -32.39
CA ILE A 166 -0.83 20.25 -33.13
C ILE A 166 -2.26 20.26 -32.60
N SER A 167 -3.23 20.42 -33.50
CA SER A 167 -4.66 20.42 -33.18
C SER A 167 -5.43 19.48 -34.10
N ASP A 168 -6.38 18.73 -33.51
CA ASP A 168 -7.30 17.83 -34.21
C ASP A 168 -6.56 16.80 -35.10
N TYR A 169 -5.46 16.24 -34.59
CA TYR A 169 -4.72 15.16 -35.24
C TYR A 169 -5.44 13.82 -35.06
N TYR A 170 -5.52 13.02 -36.13
CA TYR A 170 -6.08 11.68 -36.10
C TYR A 170 -5.14 10.67 -36.77
N SER A 171 -4.85 9.55 -36.09
CA SER A 171 -4.29 8.35 -36.73
C SER A 171 -5.05 7.09 -36.32
N ASP A 172 -5.44 6.28 -37.31
CA ASP A 172 -6.12 4.99 -37.13
C ASP A 172 -5.30 3.86 -37.79
N PRO A 173 -4.41 3.18 -37.04
CA PRO A 173 -3.80 1.93 -37.49
C PRO A 173 -4.90 0.87 -37.61
N ARG A 174 -5.21 0.47 -38.84
CA ARG A 174 -6.29 -0.50 -39.13
C ARG A 174 -5.89 -1.98 -38.94
N TYR A 175 -4.70 -2.31 -38.43
CA TYR A 175 -4.22 -3.70 -38.34
C TYR A 175 -3.41 -4.04 -37.07
N ASP A 176 -3.57 -5.29 -36.62
CA ASP A 176 -3.48 -5.80 -35.24
C ASP A 176 -2.14 -6.48 -34.88
N ASP A 177 -1.00 -6.01 -35.41
CA ASP A 177 0.28 -6.73 -35.27
C ASP A 177 1.38 -5.89 -34.58
N ASP A 178 1.47 -5.98 -33.25
CA ASP A 178 2.66 -5.89 -32.36
C ASP A 178 3.77 -4.84 -32.64
N LEU A 179 3.55 -3.84 -33.49
CA LEU A 179 4.57 -2.88 -33.91
C LEU A 179 4.24 -1.49 -33.40
N GLU A 180 5.25 -0.94 -32.75
CA GLU A 180 5.23 0.33 -32.06
C GLU A 180 5.37 1.50 -33.05
N ASP A 181 4.25 1.96 -33.61
CA ASP A 181 4.22 3.11 -34.51
C ASP A 181 4.24 4.43 -33.70
N PHE A 182 5.41 4.81 -33.17
CA PHE A 182 5.50 6.00 -32.32
C PHE A 182 5.56 7.32 -33.08
N VAL A 183 4.81 8.32 -32.61
CA VAL A 183 5.05 9.74 -32.93
C VAL A 183 6.23 10.21 -32.07
N ILE A 184 7.36 10.61 -32.67
CA ILE A 184 8.52 11.14 -31.93
C ILE A 184 8.52 12.67 -32.04
N ILE A 185 8.51 13.38 -30.91
CA ILE A 185 8.57 14.84 -30.88
C ILE A 185 9.69 15.30 -29.95
N GLU A 186 10.71 15.96 -30.51
CA GLU A 186 11.72 16.72 -29.78
C GLU A 186 11.55 18.21 -30.09
N SER A 187 11.04 18.98 -29.14
CA SER A 187 10.85 20.43 -29.31
C SER A 187 10.83 21.16 -27.98
N GLU A 188 11.24 22.44 -27.96
CA GLU A 188 11.23 23.23 -26.72
C GLU A 188 9.80 23.41 -26.19
N ASP A 189 8.85 23.85 -27.00
CA ASP A 189 7.46 24.04 -26.58
C ASP A 189 6.49 23.24 -27.47
N ILE A 190 5.69 22.37 -26.87
CA ILE A 190 4.73 21.51 -27.56
C ILE A 190 3.32 21.75 -26.97
N ALA A 191 2.36 22.02 -27.84
CA ALA A 191 0.94 22.00 -27.52
C ALA A 191 0.22 20.95 -28.39
N LEU A 192 -0.44 19.97 -27.76
CA LEU A 192 -1.24 18.94 -28.43
C LEU A 192 -2.71 19.09 -27.98
N ASN A 193 -3.61 19.42 -28.91
CA ASN A 193 -5.01 19.72 -28.63
C ASN A 193 -5.95 18.77 -29.41
N ASN A 194 -6.80 18.01 -28.71
CA ASN A 194 -7.75 17.05 -29.29
C ASN A 194 -7.12 15.99 -30.20
N CYS A 195 -5.84 15.68 -29.99
CA CYS A 195 -5.14 14.74 -30.84
C CYS A 195 -5.46 13.30 -30.42
N THR A 196 -5.79 12.46 -31.40
CA THR A 196 -6.17 11.05 -31.23
C THR A 196 -5.23 10.18 -32.03
N SER A 197 -4.61 9.19 -31.40
CA SER A 197 -3.86 8.14 -32.08
C SER A 197 -4.06 6.85 -31.32
N ARG A 198 -4.34 5.75 -32.02
CA ARG A 198 -4.28 4.45 -31.34
C ARG A 198 -2.85 4.01 -31.06
N ASP A 199 -1.87 4.67 -31.68
CA ASP A 199 -0.48 4.40 -31.46
C ASP A 199 0.05 5.15 -30.22
N GLY A 200 1.30 4.86 -29.87
CA GLY A 200 1.98 5.57 -28.81
C GLY A 200 2.54 6.91 -29.27
N ILE A 201 2.72 7.86 -28.35
CA ILE A 201 3.52 9.07 -28.57
C ILE A 201 4.73 9.05 -27.65
N ILE A 202 5.90 9.36 -28.21
CA ILE A 202 7.14 9.61 -27.48
C ILE A 202 7.49 11.10 -27.61
N ILE A 203 7.57 11.78 -26.47
CA ILE A 203 7.99 13.18 -26.38
C ILE A 203 9.25 13.24 -25.54
N ASP A 204 10.33 13.78 -26.11
CA ASP A 204 11.63 13.91 -25.44
C ASP A 204 12.14 15.36 -25.49
N PHE A 205 12.85 15.76 -24.43
CA PHE A 205 13.51 17.07 -24.33
C PHE A 205 12.62 18.31 -24.50
N THR A 206 11.46 18.35 -23.85
CA THR A 206 10.55 19.49 -23.94
C THR A 206 10.66 20.46 -22.76
N ARG A 207 10.79 21.76 -23.04
CA ARG A 207 10.74 22.80 -22.02
C ARG A 207 9.32 22.93 -21.46
N MET A 208 8.33 23.06 -22.34
CA MET A 208 6.92 23.16 -21.97
C MET A 208 6.05 22.26 -22.84
N LEU A 209 5.42 21.25 -22.23
CA LEU A 209 4.46 20.39 -22.88
C LEU A 209 3.06 20.67 -22.32
N THR A 210 2.12 20.98 -23.21
CA THR A 210 0.68 21.06 -22.87
C THR A 210 -0.07 20.04 -23.72
N ILE A 211 -0.79 19.13 -23.08
CA ILE A 211 -1.67 18.18 -23.77
C ILE A 211 -3.09 18.36 -23.25
N GLN A 212 -4.04 18.57 -24.16
CA GLN A 212 -5.46 18.72 -23.87
C GLN A 212 -6.31 17.74 -24.68
N ASN A 213 -7.21 17.01 -23.99
CA ASN A 213 -8.10 16.01 -24.58
C ASN A 213 -7.44 14.95 -25.49
N PRO A 214 -6.27 14.38 -25.11
CA PRO A 214 -5.66 13.38 -25.97
C PRO A 214 -6.42 12.06 -25.89
N SER A 215 -6.52 11.35 -27.01
CA SER A 215 -7.03 9.97 -27.03
C SER A 215 -5.92 9.07 -27.56
N TYR A 216 -4.94 8.77 -26.68
CA TYR A 216 -3.76 7.95 -26.99
C TYR A 216 -3.73 6.65 -26.22
N TYR A 217 -3.17 5.59 -26.82
CA TYR A 217 -3.01 4.31 -26.13
C TYR A 217 -1.76 4.27 -25.25
N ILE A 218 -0.66 4.88 -25.69
CA ILE A 218 0.59 4.98 -24.93
C ILE A 218 1.14 6.40 -25.05
N ILE A 219 1.57 7.01 -23.95
CA ILE A 219 2.29 8.28 -23.95
C ILE A 219 3.57 8.07 -23.15
N SER A 220 4.73 8.34 -23.73
CA SER A 220 6.03 8.30 -23.08
C SER A 220 6.66 9.68 -23.10
N LEU A 221 6.89 10.25 -21.92
CA LEU A 221 7.44 11.59 -21.74
C LEU A 221 8.80 11.47 -21.06
N THR A 222 9.85 12.01 -21.68
CA THR A 222 11.21 11.96 -21.14
C THR A 222 11.88 13.33 -21.13
N ASN A 223 12.75 13.57 -20.14
CA ASN A 223 13.64 14.74 -20.04
C ASN A 223 12.95 16.10 -20.20
N SER A 224 11.69 16.24 -19.78
CA SER A 224 10.91 17.45 -19.97
C SER A 224 10.89 18.31 -18.70
N SER A 225 11.09 19.63 -18.83
CA SER A 225 11.14 20.51 -17.66
C SER A 225 9.78 20.85 -17.08
N LYS A 226 8.76 21.00 -17.94
CA LYS A 226 7.40 21.33 -17.51
C LYS A 226 6.36 20.61 -18.35
N ILE A 227 5.48 19.87 -17.69
CA ILE A 227 4.42 19.08 -18.30
C ILE A 227 3.10 19.50 -17.66
N ASN A 228 2.16 19.97 -18.47
CA ASN A 228 0.78 20.25 -18.08
C ASN A 228 -0.16 19.31 -18.86
N LEU A 229 -0.78 18.38 -18.15
CA LEU A 229 -1.77 17.45 -18.71
C LEU A 229 -3.15 17.85 -18.16
N MET A 230 -3.99 18.39 -19.04
CA MET A 230 -5.30 18.94 -18.67
C MET A 230 -6.41 18.19 -19.41
N GLU A 231 -7.46 17.77 -18.71
CA GLU A 231 -8.71 17.21 -19.24
C GLU A 231 -8.56 16.05 -20.27
N GLY A 232 -9.29 14.95 -20.04
CA GLY A 232 -9.82 14.20 -21.19
C GLY A 232 -8.92 13.15 -21.86
N ILE A 233 -8.03 12.48 -21.12
CA ILE A 233 -7.60 11.15 -21.58
C ILE A 233 -8.74 10.17 -21.36
N LYS A 234 -9.49 9.88 -22.43
CA LYS A 234 -10.61 8.95 -22.38
C LYS A 234 -10.12 7.55 -22.72
N ASP A 235 -10.27 6.66 -21.73
CA ASP A 235 -10.20 5.20 -21.82
C ASP A 235 -8.91 4.61 -22.47
N TYR A 236 -8.15 3.84 -21.68
CA TYR A 236 -7.05 2.94 -22.07
C TYR A 236 -5.62 3.48 -22.22
N ALA A 237 -5.34 4.77 -22.00
CA ALA A 237 -3.97 5.26 -22.09
C ALA A 237 -3.06 4.70 -20.98
N GLN A 238 -1.89 4.22 -21.38
CA GLN A 238 -0.73 3.99 -20.52
C GLN A 238 0.18 5.23 -20.60
N LEU A 239 0.49 5.84 -19.45
CA LEU A 239 1.37 6.99 -19.39
C LEU A 239 2.66 6.61 -18.66
N GLN A 240 3.79 6.84 -19.34
CA GLN A 240 5.12 6.70 -18.79
C GLN A 240 5.78 8.08 -18.74
N ILE A 241 6.26 8.50 -17.58
CA ILE A 241 7.03 9.74 -17.43
C ILE A 241 8.36 9.42 -16.75
N THR A 242 9.46 9.89 -17.32
CA THR A 242 10.80 9.64 -16.80
C THR A 242 11.67 10.89 -16.86
N ASP A 243 12.40 11.19 -15.78
CA ASP A 243 13.36 12.30 -15.72
C ASP A 243 12.73 13.69 -16.02
N CYS A 244 11.53 13.97 -15.49
CA CYS A 244 10.82 15.24 -15.69
C CYS A 244 10.70 16.07 -14.39
N ALA A 245 10.64 17.40 -14.48
CA ALA A 245 10.91 18.28 -13.32
C ALA A 245 9.71 19.04 -12.71
N GLU A 246 8.72 19.44 -13.50
CA GLU A 246 7.47 20.05 -13.04
C GLU A 246 6.32 19.39 -13.78
N ILE A 247 5.50 18.60 -13.09
CA ILE A 247 4.42 17.83 -13.72
C ILE A 247 3.10 18.14 -13.03
N TYR A 248 2.15 18.66 -13.80
CA TYR A 248 0.82 18.98 -13.31
C TYR A 248 -0.25 18.20 -14.06
N PHE A 249 -1.03 17.42 -13.30
CA PHE A 249 -2.20 16.70 -13.79
C PHE A 249 -3.47 17.33 -13.21
N ASN A 250 -4.41 17.69 -14.08
CA ASN A 250 -5.71 18.21 -13.67
C ASN A 250 -6.86 17.50 -14.40
N GLU A 251 -7.83 17.00 -13.64
CA GLU A 251 -9.00 16.26 -14.15
C GLU A 251 -8.62 15.09 -15.06
N PHE A 252 -7.52 14.43 -14.71
CA PHE A 252 -6.88 13.41 -15.54
C PHE A 252 -7.42 12.02 -15.23
N THR A 253 -7.80 11.26 -16.26
CA THR A 253 -8.19 9.85 -16.13
C THR A 253 -7.18 8.95 -16.84
N THR A 254 -6.63 7.96 -16.16
CA THR A 254 -5.68 7.01 -16.77
C THR A 254 -5.89 5.59 -16.26
N GLN A 255 -5.38 4.62 -17.03
CA GLN A 255 -5.32 3.24 -16.60
C GLN A 255 -4.01 2.92 -15.91
N LEU A 256 -2.90 2.96 -16.64
CA LEU A 256 -1.59 2.59 -16.10
C LEU A 256 -0.69 3.81 -16.12
N LEU A 257 -0.13 4.13 -14.96
CA LEU A 257 0.75 5.26 -14.80
C LEU A 257 2.07 4.79 -14.19
N MET A 258 3.16 5.01 -14.92
CA MET A 258 4.51 4.71 -14.49
C MET A 258 5.33 6.00 -14.49
N MET A 259 5.78 6.42 -13.31
CA MET A 259 6.62 7.59 -13.12
C MET A 259 7.95 7.21 -12.50
N LYS A 260 9.04 7.75 -13.06
CA LYS A 260 10.39 7.46 -12.61
C LYS A 260 11.26 8.72 -12.55
N ARG A 261 12.04 8.88 -11.48
CA ARG A 261 13.06 9.95 -11.36
C ARG A 261 12.54 11.35 -11.69
N SER A 262 11.31 11.63 -11.29
CA SER A 262 10.64 12.90 -11.60
C SER A 262 10.39 13.70 -10.33
N GLU A 263 10.40 15.02 -10.45
CA GLU A 263 10.27 15.97 -9.33
C GLU A 263 9.04 16.88 -9.50
N ASN A 264 8.57 17.47 -8.41
CA ASN A 264 7.46 18.43 -8.34
C ASN A 264 6.21 17.98 -9.12
N ILE A 265 5.62 16.89 -8.63
CA ILE A 265 4.53 16.19 -9.29
C ILE A 265 3.24 16.48 -8.53
N THR A 266 2.23 17.04 -9.20
CA THR A 266 0.94 17.32 -8.58
C THR A 266 -0.19 16.66 -9.36
N PHE A 267 -0.99 15.86 -8.64
CA PHE A 267 -2.27 15.31 -9.09
C PHE A 267 -3.40 16.06 -8.41
N ASP A 268 -4.22 16.76 -9.20
CA ASP A 268 -5.44 17.41 -8.72
C ASP A 268 -6.66 16.85 -9.45
N SER A 269 -7.65 16.41 -8.67
CA SER A 269 -8.95 15.97 -9.21
C SER A 269 -8.83 14.83 -10.24
N CYS A 270 -7.83 13.97 -10.08
CA CYS A 270 -7.52 12.89 -11.01
C CYS A 270 -8.25 11.60 -10.63
N PHE A 271 -8.53 10.75 -11.62
CA PHE A 271 -9.20 9.47 -11.43
C PHE A 271 -8.42 8.34 -12.09
N ASN A 272 -7.83 7.44 -11.30
CA ASN A 272 -7.06 6.31 -11.80
C ASN A 272 -7.79 4.97 -11.57
N ARG A 273 -7.99 4.21 -12.66
CA ARG A 273 -8.65 2.90 -12.65
C ARG A 273 -7.73 1.70 -12.43
N HIS A 274 -6.43 1.81 -12.69
CA HIS A 274 -5.50 0.68 -12.56
C HIS A 274 -4.22 1.07 -11.80
N SER A 275 -3.27 0.16 -11.75
CA SER A 275 -2.13 0.31 -10.86
C SER A 275 -1.28 1.52 -11.24
N THR A 276 -0.85 2.30 -10.26
CA THR A 276 0.10 3.40 -10.45
C THR A 276 1.42 3.04 -9.80
N HIS A 277 2.54 3.37 -10.44
CA HIS A 277 3.87 3.12 -9.91
C HIS A 277 4.72 4.39 -9.97
N PHE A 278 5.16 4.85 -8.81
CA PHE A 278 6.13 5.94 -8.66
C PHE A 278 7.44 5.35 -8.15
N THR A 279 8.57 5.67 -8.79
CA THR A 279 9.90 5.19 -8.38
C THR A 279 10.91 6.31 -8.43
N ASP A 280 11.62 6.55 -7.33
CA ASP A 280 12.65 7.60 -7.25
C ASP A 280 12.09 9.01 -7.54
N CYS A 281 10.85 9.27 -7.12
CA CYS A 281 10.18 10.56 -7.31
C CYS A 281 10.35 11.49 -6.10
N ARG A 282 10.27 12.80 -6.31
CA ARG A 282 10.35 13.80 -5.23
C ARG A 282 9.24 14.84 -5.32
N ASN A 283 8.79 15.32 -4.15
CA ASN A 283 7.76 16.36 -4.05
C ASN A 283 6.47 15.93 -4.79
N LEU A 284 5.95 14.77 -4.41
CA LEU A 284 4.72 14.20 -4.98
C LEU A 284 3.52 14.65 -4.13
N GLU A 285 2.58 15.37 -4.74
CA GLU A 285 1.33 15.81 -4.12
C GLU A 285 0.15 15.17 -4.86
N ILE A 286 -0.74 14.52 -4.11
CA ILE A 286 -1.97 13.90 -4.62
C ILE A 286 -3.15 14.42 -3.82
N MET A 287 -4.01 15.18 -4.48
CA MET A 287 -5.18 15.80 -3.86
C MET A 287 -6.45 15.68 -4.68
N ASN A 288 -7.60 15.66 -3.99
CA ASN A 288 -8.95 15.59 -4.58
C ASN A 288 -9.14 14.42 -5.58
N SER A 289 -8.28 13.41 -5.52
CA SER A 289 -8.16 12.38 -6.53
C SER A 289 -8.75 11.06 -6.04
N THR A 290 -8.96 10.13 -6.96
CA THR A 290 -9.42 8.77 -6.66
C THR A 290 -8.50 7.75 -7.32
N PHE A 291 -7.88 6.89 -6.52
CA PHE A 291 -7.07 5.78 -6.99
C PHE A 291 -7.80 4.49 -6.62
N SER A 292 -8.54 3.94 -7.59
CA SER A 292 -9.44 2.80 -7.35
C SER A 292 -8.73 1.43 -7.27
N SER A 293 -7.41 1.45 -7.36
CA SER A 293 -6.52 0.31 -7.63
C SER A 293 -5.19 0.48 -6.91
N TYR A 294 -4.44 -0.61 -6.84
CA TYR A 294 -3.19 -0.70 -6.08
C TYR A 294 -2.13 0.27 -6.61
N SER A 295 -1.82 1.30 -5.84
CA SER A 295 -0.76 2.27 -6.18
C SER A 295 0.49 2.01 -5.34
N THR A 296 1.65 2.00 -5.98
CA THR A 296 2.94 1.75 -5.33
C THR A 296 3.84 2.98 -5.47
N ILE A 297 4.39 3.44 -4.35
CA ILE A 297 5.38 4.51 -4.29
C ILE A 297 6.64 3.94 -3.66
N GLN A 298 7.75 4.01 -4.39
CA GLN A 298 9.00 3.35 -4.00
C GLN A 298 10.18 4.30 -4.12
N ASP A 299 11.11 4.22 -3.16
CA ASP A 299 12.37 4.99 -3.15
C ASP A 299 12.14 6.50 -3.35
N SER A 300 11.01 7.04 -2.87
CA SER A 300 10.55 8.40 -3.14
C SER A 300 10.54 9.26 -1.87
N ASN A 301 10.56 10.59 -2.02
CA ASN A 301 10.67 11.52 -0.88
C ASN A 301 9.71 12.71 -1.00
N ASN A 302 9.33 13.29 0.14
CA ASN A 302 8.38 14.42 0.25
C ASN A 302 7.07 14.10 -0.48
N ILE A 303 6.31 13.16 0.08
CA ILE A 303 5.05 12.69 -0.49
C ILE A 303 3.89 13.21 0.35
N MET A 304 2.93 13.86 -0.28
CA MET A 304 1.72 14.38 0.35
C MET A 304 0.48 13.80 -0.33
N ILE A 305 -0.40 13.16 0.43
CA ILE A 305 -1.67 12.58 -0.06
C ILE A 305 -2.81 13.05 0.83
N HIS A 306 -3.69 13.91 0.31
CA HIS A 306 -4.76 14.47 1.10
C HIS A 306 -6.07 14.71 0.37
N ASP A 307 -7.17 14.74 1.13
CA ASP A 307 -8.52 15.04 0.64
C ASP A 307 -8.95 14.12 -0.53
N ASN A 308 -8.40 12.90 -0.59
CA ASN A 308 -8.71 11.94 -1.64
C ASN A 308 -9.91 11.08 -1.28
N TYR A 309 -10.62 10.64 -2.31
CA TYR A 309 -11.68 9.65 -2.21
C TYR A 309 -11.12 8.29 -2.59
N ARG A 310 -11.03 7.38 -1.60
CA ARG A 310 -10.38 6.06 -1.70
C ARG A 310 -8.86 6.15 -1.85
N VAL A 311 -8.15 5.63 -0.84
CA VAL A 311 -6.69 5.59 -0.77
C VAL A 311 -6.24 4.14 -0.68
N TYR A 312 -5.60 3.64 -1.74
CA TYR A 312 -4.94 2.34 -1.73
C TYR A 312 -3.48 2.46 -2.18
N PHE A 313 -2.61 2.76 -1.22
CA PHE A 313 -1.20 3.01 -1.47
C PHE A 313 -0.30 2.06 -0.69
N THR A 314 0.77 1.64 -1.36
CA THR A 314 1.89 0.95 -0.73
C THR A 314 3.16 1.74 -0.92
N PHE A 315 3.84 1.99 0.20
CA PHE A 315 5.07 2.74 0.26
C PHE A 315 6.23 1.81 0.60
N TYR A 316 7.32 1.94 -0.14
CA TYR A 316 8.55 1.18 0.07
C TYR A 316 9.75 2.11 0.11
N ARG A 317 10.58 2.03 1.16
CA ARG A 317 11.87 2.76 1.25
C ARG A 317 11.75 4.25 0.93
N SER A 318 10.68 4.86 1.42
CA SER A 318 10.35 6.26 1.14
C SER A 318 10.43 7.06 2.44
N GLU A 319 10.67 8.36 2.33
CA GLU A 319 10.85 9.26 3.48
C GLU A 319 9.92 10.47 3.38
N VAL A 320 9.59 11.06 4.52
CA VAL A 320 8.76 12.29 4.61
C VAL A 320 7.43 12.10 3.87
N ILE A 321 6.58 11.26 4.45
CA ILE A 321 5.26 10.92 3.90
C ILE A 321 4.19 11.53 4.78
N GLU A 322 3.28 12.31 4.20
CA GLU A 322 2.14 12.92 4.88
C GLU A 322 0.84 12.46 4.22
N ILE A 323 -0.02 11.76 4.97
CA ILE A 323 -1.30 11.25 4.49
C ILE A 323 -2.40 11.73 5.42
N PHE A 324 -3.28 12.62 4.96
CA PHE A 324 -4.29 13.22 5.83
C PHE A 324 -5.64 13.53 5.19
N ASN A 325 -6.70 13.52 6.00
CA ASN A 325 -8.08 13.85 5.60
C ASN A 325 -8.63 13.01 4.44
N ASN A 326 -8.11 11.81 4.22
CA ASN A 326 -8.62 10.95 3.16
C ASN A 326 -9.85 10.16 3.62
N SER A 327 -10.81 9.99 2.72
CA SER A 327 -12.10 9.36 3.02
C SER A 327 -12.28 8.02 2.29
N LEU A 328 -13.00 7.12 2.94
CA LEU A 328 -13.50 5.88 2.38
C LEU A 328 -14.85 6.10 1.67
N ASP A 329 -15.04 5.39 0.55
CA ASP A 329 -16.41 5.00 0.15
C ASP A 329 -16.82 3.78 0.97
N GLN A 330 -17.95 3.86 1.69
CA GLN A 330 -18.49 2.81 2.56
C GLN A 330 -18.71 1.46 1.86
N LYS A 331 -18.67 1.41 0.53
CA LYS A 331 -18.93 0.20 -0.27
C LYS A 331 -17.68 -0.55 -0.70
N ASP A 332 -16.48 0.02 -0.56
CA ASP A 332 -15.27 -0.54 -1.16
C ASP A 332 -14.31 -1.12 -0.11
N TYR A 333 -13.96 -2.39 -0.32
CA TYR A 333 -13.25 -3.27 0.60
C TYR A 333 -11.73 -3.01 0.73
N TYR A 334 -11.22 -1.93 0.13
CA TYR A 334 -9.81 -1.87 -0.27
C TYR A 334 -9.03 -0.62 0.14
N SER A 335 -9.59 0.35 0.88
CA SER A 335 -8.73 1.47 1.35
C SER A 335 -7.79 1.00 2.44
N ARG A 336 -6.55 0.76 2.03
CA ARG A 336 -5.46 0.25 2.85
C ARG A 336 -4.24 1.10 2.59
N ILE A 337 -3.55 1.45 3.66
CA ILE A 337 -2.22 2.04 3.57
C ILE A 337 -1.25 0.98 4.06
N ALA A 338 -0.27 0.65 3.23
CA ALA A 338 0.82 -0.25 3.59
C ALA A 338 2.14 0.51 3.49
N ILE A 339 2.91 0.53 4.57
CA ILE A 339 4.18 1.25 4.64
C ILE A 339 5.25 0.25 5.05
N SER A 340 6.30 0.13 4.23
CA SER A 340 7.43 -0.77 4.50
C SER A 340 8.76 -0.04 4.36
N ASP A 341 9.62 -0.20 5.36
CA ASP A 341 10.99 0.34 5.36
C ASP A 341 11.02 1.87 5.15
N CYS A 342 10.02 2.60 5.67
CA CYS A 342 9.92 4.06 5.52
C CYS A 342 10.25 4.81 6.82
N SER A 343 10.56 6.09 6.72
CA SER A 343 10.84 6.96 7.87
C SER A 343 10.03 8.26 7.83
N ASN A 344 9.83 8.90 8.99
CA ASN A 344 9.19 10.21 9.09
C ASN A 344 7.81 10.28 8.41
N THR A 345 6.94 9.32 8.72
CA THR A 345 5.62 9.22 8.10
C THR A 345 4.51 9.67 9.05
N SER A 346 3.65 10.58 8.61
CA SER A 346 2.46 11.05 9.34
C SER A 346 1.17 10.61 8.64
N ILE A 347 0.30 9.89 9.36
CA ILE A 347 -0.99 9.39 8.88
C ILE A 347 -2.08 9.92 9.82
N ILE A 348 -2.80 10.96 9.40
CA ILE A 348 -3.61 11.78 10.29
C ILE A 348 -5.05 11.97 9.79
N ASN A 349 -6.06 11.79 10.65
CA ASN A 349 -7.46 12.09 10.33
C ASN A 349 -8.01 11.38 9.07
N ASN A 350 -7.61 10.14 8.83
CA ASN A 350 -8.12 9.35 7.70
C ASN A 350 -9.24 8.40 8.16
N LEU A 351 -10.15 8.11 7.24
CA LEU A 351 -11.11 7.00 7.36
C LEU A 351 -10.56 5.80 6.57
N LEU A 352 -10.16 4.72 7.25
CA LEU A 352 -9.43 3.58 6.66
C LEU A 352 -10.08 2.23 7.01
N SER A 353 -9.82 1.20 6.20
CA SER A 353 -10.21 -0.18 6.53
C SER A 353 -9.11 -0.95 7.28
N SER A 354 -7.86 -0.60 7.01
CA SER A 354 -6.68 -1.12 7.69
C SER A 354 -5.44 -0.29 7.36
N LEU A 355 -4.44 -0.37 8.25
CA LEU A 355 -3.15 0.26 8.14
C LEU A 355 -2.05 -0.75 8.51
N THR A 356 -0.99 -0.82 7.71
CA THR A 356 0.16 -1.67 7.96
C THR A 356 1.44 -0.84 7.96
N LEU A 357 2.25 -0.95 9.02
CA LEU A 357 3.60 -0.42 9.12
C LEU A 357 4.57 -1.58 9.35
N SER A 358 5.59 -1.71 8.50
CA SER A 358 6.61 -2.75 8.63
C SER A 358 8.00 -2.16 8.48
N LYS A 359 8.91 -2.45 9.43
CA LYS A 359 10.31 -1.98 9.40
C LYS A 359 10.43 -0.46 9.26
N SER A 360 9.40 0.28 9.66
CA SER A 360 9.34 1.74 9.57
C SER A 360 9.72 2.39 10.90
N MET A 361 10.20 3.62 10.83
CA MET A 361 10.65 4.36 12.01
C MET A 361 10.11 5.79 12.06
N ASP A 362 10.01 6.34 13.27
CA ASP A 362 9.63 7.73 13.50
C ASP A 362 8.31 8.11 12.80
N CYS A 363 7.32 7.20 12.88
CA CYS A 363 6.00 7.38 12.28
C CYS A 363 4.98 7.92 13.31
N ILE A 364 3.98 8.67 12.84
CA ILE A 364 2.86 9.18 13.63
C ILE A 364 1.56 8.72 12.98
N VAL A 365 0.72 8.02 13.74
CA VAL A 365 -0.61 7.57 13.33
C VAL A 365 -1.62 8.17 14.30
N SER A 366 -2.33 9.23 13.89
CA SER A 366 -3.17 10.01 14.81
C SER A 366 -4.56 10.37 14.28
N GLY A 367 -5.58 10.30 15.12
CA GLY A 367 -6.93 10.80 14.77
C GLY A 367 -7.65 10.01 13.68
N ASN A 368 -7.18 8.81 13.32
CA ASN A 368 -7.80 8.02 12.25
C ASN A 368 -9.01 7.24 12.78
N HIS A 369 -10.01 7.06 11.93
CA HIS A 369 -11.13 6.14 12.16
C HIS A 369 -10.90 4.88 11.31
N ILE A 370 -10.78 3.73 11.96
CA ILE A 370 -10.48 2.46 11.33
C ILE A 370 -11.59 1.47 11.67
N GLU A 371 -12.41 1.12 10.69
CA GLU A 371 -13.53 0.20 10.88
C GLU A 371 -13.45 -0.97 9.90
N SER A 372 -13.89 -2.14 10.36
CA SER A 372 -14.07 -3.26 9.45
C SER A 372 -15.45 -3.26 8.81
N ASN A 373 -15.49 -3.25 7.49
CA ASN A 373 -16.71 -3.49 6.71
C ASN A 373 -17.01 -4.98 6.50
N HIS A 374 -16.29 -5.90 7.15
CA HIS A 374 -16.48 -7.35 6.95
C HIS A 374 -16.21 -8.21 8.18
N HIS A 375 -16.93 -9.32 8.28
CA HIS A 375 -16.71 -10.37 9.28
C HIS A 375 -16.00 -11.58 8.64
N PRO A 376 -14.93 -12.11 9.22
CA PRO A 376 -14.24 -11.62 10.42
C PRO A 376 -13.21 -10.53 10.06
N GLY A 377 -13.34 -9.36 10.67
CA GLY A 377 -12.62 -8.15 10.30
C GLY A 377 -11.10 -8.25 10.42
N GLY A 378 -10.33 -7.62 9.54
CA GLY A 378 -8.87 -7.67 9.59
C GLY A 378 -8.27 -7.06 10.87
N THR A 379 -6.94 -6.98 10.92
CA THR A 379 -6.24 -6.13 11.89
C THR A 379 -6.41 -4.66 11.48
N GLY A 380 -6.79 -3.78 12.42
CA GLY A 380 -6.91 -2.35 12.15
C GLY A 380 -5.57 -1.71 11.85
N ILE A 381 -4.67 -1.71 12.84
CA ILE A 381 -3.28 -1.23 12.70
C ILE A 381 -2.33 -2.38 12.96
N TYR A 382 -1.58 -2.79 11.93
CA TYR A 382 -0.55 -3.82 12.05
C TYR A 382 0.84 -3.18 12.03
N MET A 383 1.63 -3.43 13.07
CA MET A 383 2.98 -2.91 13.25
C MET A 383 3.96 -4.08 13.37
N SER A 384 4.97 -4.16 12.49
CA SER A 384 5.99 -5.21 12.54
C SER A 384 7.39 -4.64 12.39
N ALA A 385 8.27 -4.89 13.35
CA ALA A 385 9.61 -4.30 13.42
C ALA A 385 9.62 -2.77 13.31
N THR A 386 8.62 -2.09 13.89
CA THR A 386 8.53 -0.62 13.87
C THR A 386 9.27 0.01 15.05
N VAL A 387 9.89 1.16 14.83
CA VAL A 387 10.72 1.82 15.85
C VAL A 387 10.26 3.25 16.11
N ARG A 388 10.14 3.65 17.37
CA ARG A 388 9.78 5.03 17.77
C ARG A 388 8.53 5.58 17.06
N THR A 389 7.54 4.71 16.85
CA THR A 389 6.26 5.10 16.24
C THR A 389 5.25 5.47 17.31
N THR A 390 4.52 6.57 17.10
CA THR A 390 3.39 7.00 17.93
C THR A 390 2.08 6.63 17.24
N VAL A 391 1.22 5.90 17.94
CA VAL A 391 -0.15 5.56 17.52
C VAL A 391 -1.10 6.12 18.55
N GLU A 392 -1.75 7.24 18.26
CA GLU A 392 -2.58 7.93 19.25
C GLU A 392 -3.93 8.43 18.76
N LYS A 393 -4.91 8.54 19.67
CA LYS A 393 -6.21 9.18 19.37
C LYS A 393 -6.95 8.58 18.18
N ASN A 394 -6.71 7.31 17.86
CA ASN A 394 -7.42 6.61 16.78
C ASN A 394 -8.66 5.92 17.35
N GLU A 395 -9.70 5.81 16.53
CA GLU A 395 -10.92 5.06 16.80
C GLU A 395 -10.91 3.77 15.96
N LEU A 396 -10.99 2.60 16.60
CA LEU A 396 -10.84 1.30 15.96
C LEU A 396 -12.04 0.40 16.27
N ASN A 397 -12.87 0.11 15.27
CA ASN A 397 -14.20 -0.48 15.46
C ASN A 397 -14.38 -1.83 14.73
N ASN A 398 -14.92 -2.82 15.44
CA ASN A 398 -15.37 -4.12 14.89
C ASN A 398 -14.28 -4.93 14.16
N LEU A 399 -13.08 -5.02 14.73
CA LEU A 399 -11.92 -5.69 14.13
C LEU A 399 -11.67 -7.07 14.77
N ILE A 400 -10.92 -7.97 14.12
CA ILE A 400 -10.36 -9.13 14.85
C ILE A 400 -9.34 -8.60 15.87
N THR A 401 -8.43 -7.74 15.44
CA THR A 401 -7.44 -7.10 16.31
C THR A 401 -7.43 -5.60 16.03
N GLY A 402 -7.61 -4.77 17.06
CA GLY A 402 -7.48 -3.33 16.92
C GLY A 402 -6.08 -2.94 16.46
N ILE A 403 -5.10 -3.14 17.33
CA ILE A 403 -3.68 -2.84 17.06
C ILE A 403 -2.84 -4.09 17.32
N TYR A 404 -2.01 -4.49 16.36
CA TYR A 404 -1.10 -5.63 16.49
C TYR A 404 0.35 -5.16 16.41
N LEU A 405 1.08 -5.22 17.52
CA LEU A 405 2.53 -5.03 17.56
C LEU A 405 3.23 -6.39 17.50
N LYS A 406 4.04 -6.59 16.45
CA LYS A 406 4.76 -7.83 16.18
C LYS A 406 6.25 -7.60 16.06
N GLY A 407 7.03 -8.58 16.50
CA GLY A 407 8.42 -8.86 16.14
C GLY A 407 9.35 -7.66 16.00
N GLY A 408 10.20 -7.42 17.00
CA GLY A 408 11.23 -6.37 16.95
C GLY A 408 10.69 -4.94 17.02
N SER A 409 9.38 -4.75 17.24
CA SER A 409 8.80 -3.41 17.35
C SER A 409 9.12 -2.84 18.73
N THR A 410 9.92 -1.76 18.79
CA THR A 410 10.44 -1.19 20.05
C THR A 410 10.42 0.34 20.06
N GLY A 411 10.37 0.94 21.24
CA GLY A 411 10.29 2.38 21.46
C GLY A 411 8.95 2.99 21.02
N ASN A 412 7.91 2.20 20.77
CA ASN A 412 6.65 2.71 20.26
C ASN A 412 5.74 3.21 21.40
N LEU A 413 4.97 4.26 21.13
CA LEU A 413 3.93 4.78 22.02
C LEU A 413 2.56 4.48 21.42
N VAL A 414 1.71 3.76 22.13
CA VAL A 414 0.33 3.49 21.75
C VAL A 414 -0.58 4.09 22.82
N SER A 415 -1.19 5.24 22.53
CA SER A 415 -1.90 5.99 23.56
C SER A 415 -3.20 6.65 23.15
N GLU A 416 -4.13 6.80 24.09
CA GLU A 416 -5.39 7.55 23.86
C GLU A 416 -6.23 6.99 22.69
N ASN A 417 -6.06 5.72 22.31
CA ASN A 417 -6.90 5.09 21.29
C ASN A 417 -8.19 4.56 21.91
N VAL A 418 -9.29 4.59 21.14
CA VAL A 418 -10.57 3.96 21.49
C VAL A 418 -10.74 2.74 20.61
N ILE A 419 -10.88 1.57 21.23
CA ILE A 419 -11.02 0.29 20.52
C ILE A 419 -12.33 -0.38 20.97
N ASP A 420 -13.30 -0.48 20.06
CA ASP A 420 -14.64 -1.00 20.35
C ASP A 420 -15.00 -2.22 19.47
N GLY A 421 -15.76 -3.15 20.05
CA GLY A 421 -16.34 -4.30 19.36
C GLY A 421 -15.34 -5.29 18.74
N SER A 422 -14.05 -5.16 19.07
CA SER A 422 -12.99 -6.00 18.49
C SER A 422 -12.83 -7.33 19.24
N ASN A 423 -12.27 -8.39 18.62
CA ASN A 423 -11.98 -9.60 19.41
C ASN A 423 -10.85 -9.32 20.42
N THR A 424 -9.74 -8.80 19.91
CA THR A 424 -8.61 -8.35 20.72
C THR A 424 -8.39 -6.86 20.49
N GLY A 425 -8.29 -6.06 21.56
CA GLY A 425 -7.99 -4.64 21.43
C GLY A 425 -6.57 -4.42 20.93
N ILE A 426 -5.58 -4.66 21.79
CA ILE A 426 -4.15 -4.63 21.44
C ILE A 426 -3.55 -6.02 21.58
N TYR A 427 -2.82 -6.49 20.57
CA TYR A 427 -2.04 -7.71 20.64
C TYR A 427 -0.55 -7.41 20.55
N LEU A 428 0.20 -7.75 21.60
CA LEU A 428 1.65 -7.62 21.68
C LEU A 428 2.28 -9.02 21.49
N VAL A 429 2.90 -9.29 20.34
CA VAL A 429 3.66 -10.54 20.10
C VAL A 429 5.07 -10.20 19.71
N GLN A 430 5.90 -10.05 20.71
CA GLN A 430 7.32 -9.78 20.56
C GLN A 430 8.10 -11.08 20.70
N ASN A 431 9.24 -11.21 20.02
CA ASN A 431 10.08 -12.41 20.02
C ASN A 431 11.58 -12.10 20.16
N GLN A 432 11.92 -10.87 20.52
CA GLN A 432 13.30 -10.43 20.74
C GLN A 432 13.43 -9.84 22.15
N PRO A 433 14.58 -10.02 22.83
CA PRO A 433 14.85 -9.34 24.09
C PRO A 433 14.94 -7.82 23.88
N ASP A 434 14.85 -7.06 24.98
CA ASP A 434 15.08 -5.60 25.03
C ASP A 434 14.08 -4.77 24.20
N ILE A 435 12.84 -5.27 24.07
CA ILE A 435 11.75 -4.52 23.48
C ILE A 435 11.03 -3.69 24.55
N GLU A 436 10.88 -2.39 24.28
CA GLU A 436 10.27 -1.41 25.18
C GLU A 436 9.19 -0.61 24.45
N ASN A 437 7.91 -0.96 24.62
CA ASN A 437 6.80 -0.15 24.13
C ASN A 437 5.97 0.42 25.29
N SER A 438 5.30 1.54 25.06
CA SER A 438 4.43 2.18 26.04
C SER A 438 2.99 2.14 25.56
N ILE A 439 2.11 1.48 26.31
CA ILE A 439 0.68 1.33 26.03
C ILE A 439 -0.11 2.08 27.11
N ILE A 440 -0.56 3.30 26.79
CA ILE A 440 -0.96 4.28 27.81
C ILE A 440 -2.33 4.89 27.53
N ASN A 441 -3.22 4.96 28.52
CA ASN A 441 -4.50 5.69 28.43
C ASN A 441 -5.41 5.28 27.25
N ASN A 442 -5.36 4.03 26.81
CA ASN A 442 -6.28 3.53 25.79
C ASN A 442 -7.61 3.10 26.43
N VAL A 443 -8.70 3.23 25.68
CA VAL A 443 -10.04 2.80 26.08
C VAL A 443 -10.44 1.59 25.25
N PHE A 444 -10.83 0.52 25.94
CA PHE A 444 -11.26 -0.73 25.34
C PHE A 444 -12.70 -0.98 25.74
N ASP A 445 -13.60 -0.96 24.76
CA ASP A 445 -15.00 -1.27 24.99
C ASP A 445 -15.41 -2.52 24.20
N ASN A 446 -16.32 -3.31 24.78
CA ASN A 446 -16.92 -4.51 24.20
C ASN A 446 -15.96 -5.48 23.49
N CYS A 447 -14.68 -5.53 23.90
CA CYS A 447 -13.72 -6.46 23.31
C CYS A 447 -14.10 -7.90 23.69
N THR A 448 -14.30 -8.78 22.70
CA THR A 448 -14.96 -10.08 22.94
C THR A 448 -14.06 -11.13 23.57
N MET A 449 -12.74 -11.02 23.40
CA MET A 449 -11.73 -11.94 23.96
C MET A 449 -10.76 -11.24 24.92
N SER A 450 -10.16 -10.13 24.54
CA SER A 450 -9.22 -9.44 25.43
C SER A 450 -9.10 -7.99 25.04
N SER A 451 -9.08 -7.10 26.03
CA SER A 451 -8.69 -5.71 25.76
C SER A 451 -7.23 -5.66 25.32
N MET A 452 -6.37 -6.42 26.01
CA MET A 452 -4.96 -6.55 25.63
C MET A 452 -4.54 -8.00 25.72
N THR A 453 -3.82 -8.52 24.73
CA THR A 453 -3.08 -9.77 24.86
C THR A 453 -1.59 -9.49 24.80
N VAL A 454 -0.84 -10.01 25.76
CA VAL A 454 0.61 -9.92 25.82
C VAL A 454 1.20 -11.33 25.67
N GLY A 455 1.85 -11.56 24.53
CA GLY A 455 2.35 -12.87 24.11
C GLY A 455 3.70 -13.24 24.71
N GLN A 456 4.57 -12.24 24.87
CA GLN A 456 5.84 -12.33 25.58
C GLN A 456 6.03 -11.02 26.35
N LEU A 457 6.40 -11.12 27.62
CA LEU A 457 6.52 -9.98 28.52
C LEU A 457 7.96 -9.47 28.49
N HIS A 458 8.23 -8.51 27.61
CA HIS A 458 9.45 -7.68 27.62
C HIS A 458 9.15 -6.37 28.37
N SER A 459 10.14 -5.47 28.45
CA SER A 459 10.17 -4.15 29.12
C SER A 459 9.09 -3.14 28.69
N ASP A 460 7.94 -3.63 28.21
CA ASP A 460 6.75 -2.89 27.89
C ASP A 460 6.10 -2.29 29.14
N LYS A 461 5.42 -1.17 28.93
CA LYS A 461 4.86 -0.28 29.94
C LYS A 461 3.37 -0.12 29.72
N ILE A 462 2.53 -0.58 30.63
CA ILE A 462 1.07 -0.59 30.50
C ILE A 462 0.46 0.26 31.61
N TYR A 463 -0.09 1.43 31.27
CA TYR A 463 -0.58 2.42 32.24
C TYR A 463 -1.92 3.05 31.86
N GLY A 464 -2.78 3.31 32.83
CA GLY A 464 -3.94 4.19 32.70
C GLY A 464 -5.00 3.72 31.70
N ASN A 465 -4.93 2.48 31.24
CA ASN A 465 -5.88 1.94 30.29
C ASN A 465 -7.22 1.63 30.97
N THR A 466 -8.32 1.90 30.28
CA THR A 466 -9.68 1.62 30.77
C THR A 466 -10.30 0.51 29.94
N MET A 467 -10.73 -0.56 30.60
CA MET A 467 -11.22 -1.78 29.95
C MET A 467 -12.62 -2.13 30.45
N THR A 468 -13.51 -2.52 29.54
CA THR A 468 -14.85 -3.02 29.87
C THR A 468 -15.06 -4.42 29.28
N GLY A 469 -15.55 -5.36 30.09
CA GLY A 469 -15.92 -6.71 29.67
C GLY A 469 -14.76 -7.69 29.45
N ALA A 470 -13.58 -7.23 29.05
CA ALA A 470 -12.39 -8.08 28.91
C ALA A 470 -11.13 -7.38 29.44
N GLY A 471 -10.29 -8.11 30.19
CA GLY A 471 -9.07 -7.56 30.77
C GLY A 471 -7.80 -7.78 29.95
N ILE A 472 -6.67 -7.77 30.65
CA ILE A 472 -5.35 -8.11 30.11
C ILE A 472 -5.20 -9.63 30.09
N ASN A 473 -4.85 -10.18 28.95
CA ASN A 473 -4.56 -11.59 28.73
C ASN A 473 -3.06 -11.77 28.57
N ILE A 474 -2.55 -12.84 29.15
CA ILE A 474 -1.15 -13.23 29.05
C ILE A 474 -1.09 -14.59 28.37
N ALA A 475 -0.28 -14.72 27.33
CA ALA A 475 -0.14 -16.01 26.66
C ALA A 475 0.48 -17.04 27.61
N HIS A 476 -0.13 -18.21 27.73
CA HIS A 476 0.22 -19.22 28.74
C HIS A 476 1.49 -20.04 28.43
N ASN A 477 2.12 -19.81 27.27
CA ASN A 477 3.31 -20.54 26.79
C ASN A 477 4.62 -19.77 27.03
N MET A 478 4.67 -18.92 28.05
CA MET A 478 5.88 -18.18 28.40
C MET A 478 6.80 -19.07 29.23
N ASN A 479 8.00 -19.34 28.68
CA ASN A 479 9.04 -20.14 29.32
C ASN A 479 10.21 -19.27 29.86
N SER A 480 10.06 -17.94 29.84
CA SER A 480 11.14 -16.97 30.10
C SER A 480 10.73 -15.91 31.12
N ASN A 481 11.75 -15.21 31.65
CA ASN A 481 11.59 -14.07 32.55
C ASN A 481 10.51 -13.11 32.06
N VAL A 482 9.60 -12.76 32.98
CA VAL A 482 8.60 -11.73 32.77
C VAL A 482 9.23 -10.40 33.11
N ASN A 483 9.22 -9.44 32.17
CA ASN A 483 9.75 -8.10 32.45
C ASN A 483 8.79 -7.00 31.99
N VAL A 484 7.50 -7.08 32.32
CA VAL A 484 6.51 -6.06 31.94
C VAL A 484 6.16 -5.19 33.15
N GLU A 485 5.99 -3.89 32.93
CA GLU A 485 5.46 -3.00 33.95
C GLU A 485 3.96 -2.75 33.72
N ILE A 486 3.12 -3.28 34.61
CA ILE A 486 1.66 -3.06 34.58
C ILE A 486 1.27 -2.29 35.84
N SER A 487 0.83 -1.05 35.66
CA SER A 487 0.44 -0.21 36.80
C SER A 487 -0.98 -0.47 37.29
N SER A 488 -1.20 -0.16 38.57
CA SER A 488 -2.52 -0.21 39.21
C SER A 488 -3.49 0.88 38.75
N ASN A 489 -3.03 1.86 37.96
CA ASN A 489 -3.94 2.86 37.36
C ASN A 489 -4.69 2.34 36.12
N ASN A 490 -4.40 1.12 35.63
CA ASN A 490 -5.25 0.45 34.67
C ASN A 490 -6.55 0.00 35.37
N THR A 491 -7.69 0.10 34.69
CA THR A 491 -8.98 -0.32 35.21
C THR A 491 -9.65 -1.35 34.31
N LEU A 492 -10.33 -2.31 34.91
CA LEU A 492 -11.25 -3.22 34.25
C LEU A 492 -12.60 -3.13 34.96
N ASN A 493 -13.69 -2.92 34.22
CA ASN A 493 -15.04 -2.75 34.76
C ASN A 493 -15.09 -1.68 35.88
N GLY A 494 -14.32 -0.60 35.74
CA GLY A 494 -14.24 0.51 36.69
C GLY A 494 -13.42 0.27 37.96
N LYS A 495 -12.83 -0.93 38.15
CA LYS A 495 -11.95 -1.22 39.29
C LYS A 495 -10.49 -1.39 38.87
N PRO A 496 -9.51 -1.13 39.75
CA PRO A 496 -8.10 -1.23 39.42
C PRO A 496 -7.67 -2.66 39.06
N VAL A 497 -6.67 -2.78 38.20
CA VAL A 497 -5.95 -4.05 37.90
C VAL A 497 -4.74 -4.15 38.81
N LEU A 498 -4.58 -5.27 39.53
CA LEU A 498 -3.39 -5.54 40.33
C LEU A 498 -2.40 -6.38 39.53
N SER A 499 -1.16 -5.91 39.45
CA SER A 499 -0.03 -6.69 38.96
C SER A 499 1.07 -6.74 40.02
N ILE A 500 1.60 -7.92 40.29
CA ILE A 500 2.76 -8.13 41.16
C ILE A 500 3.79 -8.92 40.37
N LEU A 501 5.02 -8.43 40.32
CA LEU A 501 6.11 -8.99 39.52
C LEU A 501 7.36 -9.11 40.37
N ASP A 502 7.96 -10.30 40.43
CA ASP A 502 9.27 -10.56 41.05
C ASP A 502 9.36 -10.16 42.54
N GLU A 503 8.25 -10.25 43.28
CA GLU A 503 8.18 -9.85 44.68
C GLU A 503 7.89 -11.02 45.63
N ASP A 504 8.56 -11.02 46.78
CA ASP A 504 8.15 -11.79 47.96
C ASP A 504 7.31 -10.88 48.86
N MET A 505 6.03 -11.22 48.98
CA MET A 505 5.06 -10.42 49.73
C MET A 505 5.10 -10.70 51.23
N GLY A 506 5.97 -11.59 51.72
CA GLY A 506 6.23 -11.78 53.16
C GLY A 506 5.03 -12.25 53.98
N GLY A 507 4.05 -12.90 53.35
CA GLY A 507 2.78 -13.30 53.95
C GLY A 507 1.71 -12.22 53.95
N ALA A 508 1.85 -11.17 53.13
CA ALA A 508 0.86 -10.10 53.04
C ALA A 508 -0.53 -10.64 52.71
N VAL A 509 -1.54 -10.02 53.32
CA VAL A 509 -2.95 -10.29 53.05
C VAL A 509 -3.52 -9.13 52.24
N ILE A 510 -3.99 -9.43 51.04
CA ILE A 510 -4.61 -8.48 50.11
C ILE A 510 -6.12 -8.72 50.14
N GLU A 511 -6.86 -7.74 50.65
CA GLU A 511 -8.33 -7.75 50.75
C GLU A 511 -8.99 -6.68 49.87
N ASP A 512 -8.18 -5.92 49.13
CA ASP A 512 -8.66 -4.91 48.20
C ASP A 512 -9.36 -5.55 46.99
N ASP A 513 -10.44 -4.90 46.55
CA ASP A 513 -11.34 -5.35 45.49
C ASP A 513 -10.84 -4.88 44.11
N TYR A 514 -9.87 -5.62 43.56
CA TYR A 514 -9.35 -5.42 42.20
C TYR A 514 -10.22 -6.15 41.18
N SER A 515 -10.31 -5.62 39.97
CA SER A 515 -11.02 -6.28 38.87
C SER A 515 -10.26 -7.46 38.27
N GLN A 516 -8.93 -7.43 38.32
CA GLN A 516 -8.08 -8.47 37.76
C GLN A 516 -6.78 -8.57 38.57
N TYR A 517 -6.29 -9.79 38.73
CA TYR A 517 -5.07 -10.11 39.48
C TYR A 517 -4.09 -10.80 38.54
N LEU A 518 -2.90 -10.24 38.39
CA LEU A 518 -1.82 -10.74 37.53
C LEU A 518 -0.57 -10.94 38.40
N LEU A 519 -0.23 -12.18 38.70
CA LEU A 519 0.92 -12.51 39.55
C LEU A 519 1.99 -13.22 38.72
N PHE A 520 3.19 -12.66 38.73
CA PHE A 520 4.34 -13.17 38.01
C PHE A 520 5.51 -13.31 38.98
N ASN A 521 6.03 -14.52 39.11
CA ASN A 521 7.16 -14.80 40.01
C ASN A 521 6.98 -14.19 41.41
N THR A 522 5.75 -14.24 41.91
CA THR A 522 5.37 -13.67 43.20
C THR A 522 5.36 -14.77 44.25
N SER A 523 5.73 -14.45 45.49
CA SER A 523 5.67 -15.43 46.58
C SER A 523 5.06 -14.93 47.87
N ASN A 524 4.60 -15.89 48.69
CA ASN A 524 4.11 -15.69 50.06
C ASN A 524 3.01 -14.61 50.15
N VAL A 525 1.89 -14.79 49.45
CA VAL A 525 0.80 -13.83 49.43
C VAL A 525 -0.56 -14.51 49.62
N ILE A 526 -1.47 -13.84 50.31
CA ILE A 526 -2.82 -14.30 50.59
C ILE A 526 -3.82 -13.28 50.03
N PHE A 527 -4.73 -13.70 49.16
CA PHE A 527 -5.84 -12.90 48.66
C PHE A 527 -7.14 -13.35 49.31
N ARG A 528 -7.95 -12.41 49.82
CA ARG A 528 -9.19 -12.72 50.53
C ARG A 528 -10.38 -11.88 50.08
N ASN A 529 -11.57 -12.49 50.13
CA ASN A 529 -12.86 -11.79 50.12
C ASN A 529 -13.14 -10.93 48.88
N PHE A 530 -12.66 -11.30 47.70
CA PHE A 530 -12.86 -10.53 46.47
C PHE A 530 -13.74 -11.25 45.46
N THR A 531 -14.25 -10.51 44.48
CA THR A 531 -15.22 -11.01 43.50
C THR A 531 -14.83 -10.54 42.10
N HIS A 532 -14.52 -11.50 41.23
CA HIS A 532 -14.18 -11.28 39.84
C HIS A 532 -15.39 -11.59 38.96
N GLN A 533 -15.91 -10.58 38.25
CA GLN A 533 -17.12 -10.71 37.43
C GLN A 533 -16.95 -10.09 36.06
N ASN A 534 -17.60 -10.71 35.07
CA ASN A 534 -17.80 -10.15 33.73
C ASN A 534 -16.48 -9.75 33.05
N SER A 535 -15.47 -10.61 33.15
CA SER A 535 -14.22 -10.50 32.38
C SER A 535 -14.08 -11.75 31.53
N TYR A 536 -13.59 -11.63 30.30
CA TYR A 536 -13.27 -12.83 29.51
C TYR A 536 -12.30 -13.78 30.24
N LYS A 537 -11.41 -13.27 31.10
CA LYS A 537 -10.38 -14.04 31.80
C LYS A 537 -10.27 -13.69 33.27
N GLY A 538 -10.24 -14.72 34.11
CA GLY A 538 -9.98 -14.65 35.55
C GLY A 538 -8.53 -14.32 35.95
N PRO A 539 -8.22 -14.44 37.25
CA PRO A 539 -6.88 -14.25 37.79
C PRO A 539 -5.82 -15.12 37.10
N VAL A 540 -4.61 -14.58 37.00
CA VAL A 540 -3.44 -15.24 36.43
C VAL A 540 -2.35 -15.35 37.49
N VAL A 541 -1.87 -16.58 37.70
CA VAL A 541 -0.74 -16.88 38.59
C VAL A 541 0.28 -17.65 37.78
N HIS A 542 1.44 -17.03 37.56
CA HIS A 542 2.50 -17.57 36.73
C HIS A 542 3.83 -17.54 37.47
N MET A 543 4.59 -18.65 37.41
CA MET A 543 5.90 -18.78 38.06
C MET A 543 5.92 -18.45 39.55
N SER A 544 4.77 -18.50 40.23
CA SER A 544 4.61 -17.99 41.60
C SER A 544 4.60 -19.12 42.62
N SER A 545 4.88 -18.83 43.89
CA SER A 545 4.91 -19.86 44.94
C SER A 545 4.26 -19.43 46.26
N ASN A 546 3.72 -20.37 47.02
CA ASN A 546 3.09 -20.09 48.33
C ASN A 546 1.97 -19.02 48.23
N VAL A 547 1.12 -19.14 47.21
CA VAL A 547 0.02 -18.20 46.96
C VAL A 547 -1.29 -18.80 47.47
N THR A 548 -2.06 -18.06 48.26
CA THR A 548 -3.38 -18.50 48.74
C THR A 548 -4.47 -17.55 48.24
N PHE A 549 -5.54 -18.11 47.68
CA PHE A 549 -6.80 -17.44 47.41
C PHE A 549 -7.85 -18.03 48.34
N ASP A 550 -8.42 -17.23 49.23
CA ASP A 550 -9.37 -17.66 50.26
C ASP A 550 -10.67 -16.87 50.16
N ASN A 551 -11.81 -17.57 50.09
CA ASN A 551 -13.14 -16.97 49.95
C ASN A 551 -13.26 -16.05 48.71
N PHE A 552 -12.86 -16.56 47.55
CA PHE A 552 -12.89 -15.84 46.27
C PHE A 552 -14.05 -16.29 45.38
N THR A 553 -14.73 -15.36 44.69
CA THR A 553 -15.77 -15.69 43.70
C THR A 553 -15.39 -15.27 42.29
N VAL A 554 -15.42 -16.21 41.33
CA VAL A 554 -15.36 -15.96 39.88
C VAL A 554 -16.75 -16.19 39.29
N SER A 555 -17.25 -15.22 38.50
CA SER A 555 -18.42 -15.49 37.67
C SER A 555 -18.43 -14.77 36.32
N GLY A 556 -19.08 -15.41 35.35
CA GLY A 556 -19.28 -14.83 34.01
C GLY A 556 -18.03 -14.79 33.14
N SER A 557 -17.02 -15.63 33.42
CA SER A 557 -15.78 -15.60 32.64
C SER A 557 -15.90 -16.25 31.26
N GLY A 558 -15.33 -15.59 30.26
CA GLY A 558 -15.48 -15.98 28.85
C GLY A 558 -14.58 -17.12 28.36
N ASP A 559 -13.44 -17.36 28.98
CA ASP A 559 -12.48 -18.42 28.66
C ASP A 559 -12.18 -19.20 29.93
N TRP A 560 -11.24 -18.73 30.75
CA TRP A 560 -10.92 -19.33 32.04
C TRP A 560 -11.44 -18.53 33.24
N GLY A 561 -11.74 -19.23 34.34
CA GLY A 561 -12.01 -18.62 35.63
C GLY A 561 -10.74 -18.40 36.47
N PHE A 562 -9.72 -19.23 36.25
CA PHE A 562 -8.44 -19.14 36.94
C PHE A 562 -7.34 -19.75 36.07
N LEU A 563 -6.23 -19.04 35.86
CA LEU A 563 -5.03 -19.58 35.23
C LEU A 563 -3.92 -19.75 36.26
N LEU A 564 -3.40 -20.97 36.36
CA LEU A 564 -2.19 -21.33 37.10
C LEU A 564 -1.17 -21.90 36.11
N SER A 565 0.04 -21.35 36.08
CA SER A 565 1.10 -21.84 35.19
C SER A 565 2.46 -21.83 35.88
N HIS A 566 3.20 -22.94 35.82
CA HIS A 566 4.56 -23.06 36.38
C HIS A 566 4.68 -22.63 37.85
N SER A 567 3.64 -22.85 38.65
CA SER A 567 3.54 -22.32 40.02
C SER A 567 3.51 -23.43 41.07
N ASP A 568 4.02 -23.18 42.27
CA ASP A 568 4.14 -24.19 43.34
C ASP A 568 3.40 -23.80 44.63
N ASN A 569 2.84 -24.78 45.33
CA ASN A 569 2.15 -24.61 46.61
C ASN A 569 1.06 -23.51 46.57
N VAL A 570 0.22 -23.56 45.55
CA VAL A 570 -0.94 -22.66 45.41
C VAL A 570 -2.15 -23.27 46.13
N THR A 571 -2.88 -22.46 46.90
CA THR A 571 -4.11 -22.89 47.59
C THR A 571 -5.31 -22.09 47.14
N LEU A 572 -6.37 -22.77 46.73
CA LEU A 572 -7.70 -22.22 46.44
C LEU A 572 -8.67 -22.71 47.52
N GLY A 573 -8.92 -21.89 48.54
CA GLY A 573 -9.75 -22.21 49.70
C GLY A 573 -11.09 -21.49 49.66
N LYS A 574 -12.20 -22.21 49.87
CA LYS A 574 -13.55 -21.62 49.93
C LYS A 574 -13.91 -20.78 48.69
N CYS A 575 -13.34 -21.13 47.54
CA CYS A 575 -13.55 -20.38 46.30
C CYS A 575 -14.84 -20.85 45.62
N SER A 576 -15.54 -19.96 44.94
CA SER A 576 -16.66 -20.30 44.06
C SER A 576 -16.36 -19.85 42.63
N MET A 577 -16.41 -20.76 41.67
CA MET A 577 -16.13 -20.47 40.26
C MET A 577 -17.31 -20.93 39.41
N ASN A 578 -18.23 -20.01 39.09
CA ASN A 578 -19.50 -20.37 38.44
C ASN A 578 -19.65 -19.64 37.09
N GLY A 579 -20.24 -20.32 36.10
CA GLY A 579 -20.61 -19.66 34.84
C GLY A 579 -19.41 -19.25 33.97
N THR A 580 -18.28 -19.94 34.11
CA THR A 580 -17.18 -19.86 33.15
C THR A 580 -17.57 -20.58 31.85
N LYS A 581 -17.16 -20.07 30.68
CA LYS A 581 -17.54 -20.67 29.39
C LYS A 581 -16.63 -21.84 28.97
N ARG A 582 -15.36 -21.85 29.41
CA ARG A 582 -14.36 -22.84 28.96
C ARG A 582 -13.73 -23.63 30.11
N TRP A 583 -12.88 -22.99 30.91
CA TRP A 583 -12.08 -23.65 31.95
C TRP A 583 -12.26 -22.95 33.30
N PRO A 584 -13.04 -23.48 34.25
CA PRO A 584 -13.12 -22.87 35.58
C PRO A 584 -11.74 -22.69 36.21
N ILE A 585 -10.90 -23.72 36.08
CA ILE A 585 -9.49 -23.72 36.46
C ILE A 585 -8.72 -24.30 35.26
N LEU A 586 -7.69 -23.59 34.81
CA LEU A 586 -6.64 -24.11 33.95
C LEU A 586 -5.33 -24.10 34.73
N SER A 587 -4.79 -25.28 35.02
CA SER A 587 -3.49 -25.43 35.67
C SER A 587 -2.50 -26.16 34.75
N ASN A 588 -1.35 -25.53 34.49
CA ASN A 588 -0.29 -26.06 33.63
C ASN A 588 1.05 -26.06 34.36
N TYR A 589 1.69 -27.23 34.46
CA TYR A 589 3.02 -27.37 35.08
C TYR A 589 3.09 -26.83 36.53
N CYS A 590 2.00 -26.91 37.28
CA CYS A 590 1.98 -26.52 38.68
C CYS A 590 2.36 -27.70 39.58
N ASP A 591 2.93 -27.43 40.75
CA ASP A 591 3.16 -28.45 41.77
C ASP A 591 2.45 -28.07 43.09
N ASN A 592 2.00 -29.08 43.85
CA ASN A 592 1.39 -28.90 45.19
C ASN A 592 0.14 -27.99 45.22
N LEU A 593 -0.69 -28.01 44.18
CA LEU A 593 -1.94 -27.24 44.15
C LEU A 593 -3.00 -27.88 45.07
N LYS A 594 -3.58 -27.05 45.93
CA LYS A 594 -4.64 -27.41 46.88
C LYS A 594 -5.95 -26.71 46.53
N ILE A 595 -7.04 -27.46 46.44
CA ILE A 595 -8.40 -26.94 46.25
C ILE A 595 -9.23 -27.44 47.42
N ILE A 596 -9.61 -26.54 48.34
CA ILE A 596 -10.20 -26.89 49.64
C ILE A 596 -11.51 -26.15 49.81
N ASP A 597 -12.56 -26.84 50.26
CA ASP A 597 -13.89 -26.28 50.58
C ASP A 597 -14.49 -25.43 49.42
N SER A 598 -14.12 -25.72 48.17
CA SER A 598 -14.43 -24.86 47.01
C SER A 598 -15.54 -25.43 46.13
N ASN A 599 -16.26 -24.57 45.43
CA ASN A 599 -17.30 -24.92 44.46
C ASN A 599 -16.87 -24.51 43.05
N VAL A 600 -16.73 -25.47 42.14
CA VAL A 600 -16.26 -25.26 40.76
C VAL A 600 -17.33 -25.76 39.80
N GLU A 601 -17.95 -24.85 39.06
CA GLU A 601 -19.06 -25.13 38.16
C GLU A 601 -18.77 -24.71 36.71
N ASN A 602 -18.80 -25.68 35.79
CA ASN A 602 -18.75 -25.49 34.34
C ASN A 602 -20.06 -25.93 33.67
N LYS A 603 -20.91 -24.97 33.29
CA LYS A 603 -22.20 -25.26 32.66
C LYS A 603 -22.11 -25.51 31.14
N ARG A 604 -20.93 -25.40 30.52
CA ARG A 604 -20.77 -25.58 29.07
C ARG A 604 -19.92 -26.82 28.76
N TYR A 605 -20.09 -27.36 27.56
CA TYR A 605 -19.53 -28.65 27.08
C TYR A 605 -17.99 -28.70 26.95
N GLN A 606 -17.21 -27.92 27.68
CA GLN A 606 -15.74 -27.95 27.61
C GLN A 606 -15.13 -28.47 28.90
N ASP A 607 -13.91 -29.00 28.76
CA ASP A 607 -13.26 -29.74 29.83
C ASP A 607 -12.82 -28.80 30.96
N THR A 608 -12.81 -29.24 32.22
CA THR A 608 -11.99 -28.60 33.27
C THR A 608 -10.61 -29.25 33.23
N ILE A 609 -9.53 -28.47 33.11
CA ILE A 609 -8.17 -29.00 32.90
C ILE A 609 -7.27 -28.64 34.08
N ILE A 610 -6.89 -29.65 34.85
CA ILE A 610 -5.94 -29.51 35.96
C ILE A 610 -4.72 -30.37 35.64
N THR A 611 -3.55 -29.76 35.41
CA THR A 611 -2.32 -30.48 35.08
C THR A 611 -1.12 -30.03 35.93
N GLY A 612 -0.31 -30.99 36.40
CA GLY A 612 0.80 -30.70 37.32
C GLY A 612 1.26 -31.88 38.18
N GLY A 613 2.17 -31.63 39.13
CA GLY A 613 2.58 -32.56 40.18
C GLY A 613 1.85 -32.32 41.50
N ASN A 614 1.65 -33.37 42.31
CA ASN A 614 0.97 -33.34 43.61
C ASN A 614 -0.28 -32.44 43.74
N PHE A 615 -1.46 -33.03 43.66
CA PHE A 615 -2.72 -32.30 43.91
C PHE A 615 -3.44 -32.79 45.15
N LEU A 616 -3.98 -31.84 45.91
CA LEU A 616 -4.96 -32.11 46.97
C LEU A 616 -6.26 -31.42 46.62
N ILE A 617 -7.32 -32.19 46.48
CA ILE A 617 -8.67 -31.64 46.42
C ILE A 617 -9.40 -32.19 47.64
N GLU A 618 -9.96 -31.32 48.47
CA GLU A 618 -10.64 -31.69 49.73
C GLU A 618 -11.93 -30.89 49.92
N ASN A 619 -13.01 -31.58 50.31
CA ASN A 619 -14.32 -31.00 50.65
C ASN A 619 -14.88 -30.03 49.59
N SER A 620 -14.50 -30.23 48.33
CA SER A 620 -14.87 -29.38 47.20
C SER A 620 -15.92 -30.06 46.32
N ILE A 621 -16.70 -29.25 45.62
CA ILE A 621 -17.76 -29.68 44.71
C ILE A 621 -17.36 -29.28 43.30
N PHE A 622 -17.37 -30.25 42.38
CA PHE A 622 -17.16 -30.02 40.96
C PHE A 622 -18.43 -30.40 40.20
N VAL A 623 -19.01 -29.44 39.51
CA VAL A 623 -20.19 -29.61 38.65
C VAL A 623 -19.77 -29.27 37.23
N THR A 624 -19.80 -30.24 36.31
CA THR A 624 -19.42 -29.99 34.91
C THR A 624 -20.35 -30.69 33.93
N ASN A 625 -20.73 -29.98 32.86
CA ASN A 625 -21.41 -30.55 31.69
C ASN A 625 -20.43 -31.06 30.62
N GLY A 626 -19.14 -30.75 30.73
CA GLY A 626 -18.03 -31.28 29.91
C GLY A 626 -17.15 -32.27 30.70
N ASN A 627 -16.02 -32.72 30.13
CA ASN A 627 -15.16 -33.65 30.85
C ASN A 627 -14.42 -32.95 32.01
N LEU A 628 -14.06 -33.71 33.04
CA LEU A 628 -13.07 -33.27 34.00
C LEU A 628 -11.76 -33.98 33.67
N THR A 629 -10.79 -33.24 33.14
CA THR A 629 -9.47 -33.75 32.78
C THR A 629 -8.47 -33.38 33.87
N MET A 630 -7.96 -34.37 34.58
CA MET A 630 -6.94 -34.20 35.62
C MET A 630 -5.68 -34.99 35.25
N SER A 631 -4.65 -34.31 34.75
CA SER A 631 -3.38 -34.94 34.38
C SER A 631 -2.35 -34.75 35.49
N VAL A 632 -2.09 -35.80 36.27
CA VAL A 632 -1.20 -35.74 37.44
C VAL A 632 0.11 -36.47 37.18
N ARG A 633 1.24 -35.81 37.45
CA ARG A 633 2.59 -36.39 37.27
C ARG A 633 3.01 -37.33 38.40
N ASP A 634 2.68 -36.98 39.65
CA ASP A 634 3.21 -37.67 40.84
C ASP A 634 2.13 -38.32 41.70
N SER A 635 1.41 -37.53 42.51
CA SER A 635 0.37 -38.04 43.41
C SER A 635 -0.88 -37.17 43.38
N ILE A 636 -2.04 -37.81 43.59
CA ILE A 636 -3.32 -37.11 43.73
C ILE A 636 -4.05 -37.65 44.96
N MET A 637 -4.52 -36.74 45.81
CA MET A 637 -5.43 -37.05 46.91
C MET A 637 -6.75 -36.34 46.66
N ILE A 638 -7.82 -37.12 46.54
CA ILE A 638 -9.18 -36.63 46.28
C ILE A 638 -10.09 -37.10 47.41
N ASN A 639 -10.64 -36.15 48.17
CA ASN A 639 -11.68 -36.41 49.17
C ASN A 639 -12.88 -35.46 48.91
N ASN A 640 -13.68 -35.74 47.87
CA ASN A 640 -14.65 -34.79 47.32
C ASN A 640 -15.94 -35.43 46.81
N THR A 641 -16.92 -34.57 46.55
CA THR A 641 -18.14 -34.92 45.81
C THR A 641 -18.02 -34.42 44.37
N PHE A 642 -18.20 -35.31 43.40
CA PHE A 642 -18.28 -34.96 41.98
C PHE A 642 -19.71 -35.20 41.49
N ASP A 643 -20.30 -34.19 40.83
CA ASP A 643 -21.57 -34.32 40.13
C ASP A 643 -21.33 -34.11 38.63
N ILE A 644 -21.28 -35.21 37.86
CA ILE A 644 -20.93 -35.23 36.44
C ILE A 644 -22.11 -35.83 35.68
N SER A 645 -22.86 -34.97 35.00
CA SER A 645 -24.17 -35.32 34.44
C SER A 645 -24.09 -35.99 33.06
N GLU A 646 -23.06 -35.74 32.24
CA GLU A 646 -22.97 -36.26 30.85
C GLU A 646 -21.52 -36.49 30.36
N ASN A 647 -21.29 -37.62 29.67
CA ASN A 647 -20.03 -38.11 29.04
C ASN A 647 -18.82 -38.40 29.96
N ARG A 648 -18.37 -39.68 29.91
CA ARG A 648 -17.38 -40.26 30.81
C ARG A 648 -16.02 -40.41 30.12
N VAL A 649 -15.04 -39.59 30.51
CA VAL A 649 -13.63 -39.98 30.52
C VAL A 649 -12.93 -39.30 31.71
N PHE A 650 -12.68 -40.06 32.78
CA PHE A 650 -11.58 -39.77 33.70
C PHE A 650 -10.35 -40.41 33.06
N ASN A 651 -9.43 -39.59 32.55
CA ASN A 651 -8.10 -40.05 32.10
C ASN A 651 -7.05 -39.62 33.12
#